data_AF-A0A1A5P9Q5-F1
#
_entry.id   AF-A0A1A5P9Q5-F1
#
_cell.length_a   1.000
_cell.length_b   1.000
_cell.length_c   1.000
_cell.angle_alpha   90.00
_cell.angle_beta   90.00
_cell.angle_gamma   90.00
#
_symmetry.space_group_name_H-M   'P 1'
#
loop_
_entity.id
_entity.type
_entity.pdbx_description
1 polymer ?
#
loop_
_entity_poly.entity_id
_entity_poly.type
_entity_poly.pdbx_seq_one_letter_code
_entity_poly.pdbx_strand_id
1 'polypeptide(L)'
;MPMTADRAISDRATSERPTAAATTVVVDPGESPYRVPPVLEVRGPLTEGRVVAALDQAAVRAPGARSWRHRLQRVGPDRHLLHVEPCPARTVSRVPELAPEAFPAGLVADLLTARDRPPVPLGPAQSDLARRQEPAPASPPSRMLNAAEPFDPAAVEAALRALARAHPLLAARVDTEADGGIHAAPLAADTACTVADGVPRSREHEAVAEAGRRLRPSARRSLHAVLLRGRRRLVLLAHELVADQVSLDILLADLRAALARPEEELGPEAVRYPEWAAALPAVATDPRECDHWREVAEGRAAAAPFRSRSPLPDNAPERHPGFVLGRAATARLTGPVARRFGLRPAQLLTGALGLALIRWRGTRLASFDVCTDGRQGTPALARTVGPLVETEPVLLDGAPDQHVQEFTERAARNLGTVGRAAFGACREHAADPALRLVLRELVPVLVRFTPDTGVRPAPRPARTAGPYAIEAGARVRGGRLHVGLDWLPSVHDGVTGESVDALLAAVREVLEELAGAVGERAGRSTVAASPLQRELLADADAHPGTGRQIEQLSWVWHGPLDVGRFTTAWQSVFDREAVLRASFDHGRDPAVTVHDRVVPEVVRTAHPGSSLPETLAADQRRGLDPRSPGPLRLTLLDGSPGDGTDVPATRVLLTYHQALLDTWSVRLLLAEFYRAYLADGTLPGGDRRPDVRDHARWLAVQDLTPAREFWLRAAPVPKAATSMARLRHGAAPRRGTGTGRARVRLASSEAARLAAWAGRWGATESGALQAAWALMLYRAVGADGPLPVRFSVAVSGRGIPLDGVERLPGALRNPLPVSVEVGPDTTVPGLLAALRDQAIDLASYEWVSAGQIHGWSGDPAGGPGGGGPGGDSLLVFENRLDPLERLEPSFAAHGIRVEFAETVSAATSFPVTLVSHHDEAGGLVLSVNHDRSRLADAGGLLAHCAGLLRELPYEADDSTTVAEFLDALPPAPASWPAFFTLRPGTGGAVCLVPSPGVPRTWYTRLARLYPGPESVVLLRLTPDGPGGWYGVLRRLAEKGEPLVLGSFSGGGADAYETARLLAADGVRPPLVVLAADTGTDEAVGDLARLLEEAVRR
;
A
#
# COMPACT_ATOMS: atom_id res chain seq x y z
N MET A 1 -59.96 -22.63 48.13
CA MET A 1 -60.10 -23.86 47.33
C MET A 1 -60.66 -23.49 45.97
N PRO A 2 -60.19 -24.12 44.88
CA PRO A 2 -59.43 -23.37 43.87
C PRO A 2 -59.90 -23.65 42.41
N MET A 3 -59.38 -22.88 41.44
CA MET A 3 -59.10 -23.40 40.10
C MET A 3 -57.97 -22.57 39.44
N THR A 4 -56.76 -23.10 39.60
CA THR A 4 -55.60 -23.11 38.68
C THR A 4 -55.38 -21.91 37.74
N ALA A 5 -54.38 -21.10 38.11
CA ALA A 5 -53.52 -20.42 37.14
C ALA A 5 -52.42 -21.41 36.71
N ASP A 6 -52.30 -21.69 35.41
CA ASP A 6 -51.14 -22.40 34.88
C ASP A 6 -50.70 -21.84 33.51
N ARG A 7 -49.37 -21.84 33.38
CA ARG A 7 -48.45 -21.48 32.29
C ARG A 7 -48.98 -21.35 30.86
N ALA A 8 -48.62 -20.24 30.20
CA ALA A 8 -48.23 -20.23 28.78
C ALA A 8 -47.39 -18.98 28.42
N ILE A 9 -46.09 -19.01 28.73
CA ILE A 9 -45.07 -18.22 28.01
C ILE A 9 -43.97 -19.22 27.63
N SER A 10 -44.03 -19.75 26.41
CA SER A 10 -42.90 -20.25 25.63
C SER A 10 -43.44 -20.73 24.28
N ASP A 11 -43.19 -19.94 23.23
CA ASP A 11 -42.80 -20.46 21.91
C ASP A 11 -42.60 -19.28 20.95
N ARG A 12 -41.42 -18.66 21.04
CA ARG A 12 -40.76 -18.08 19.87
C ARG A 12 -39.57 -18.97 19.60
N ALA A 13 -39.77 -19.93 18.70
CA ALA A 13 -38.68 -20.69 18.10
C ALA A 13 -37.71 -19.71 17.44
N THR A 14 -36.55 -19.53 18.07
CA THR A 14 -35.34 -19.04 17.44
C THR A 14 -35.00 -19.99 16.31
N SER A 15 -35.23 -19.55 15.08
CA SER A 15 -34.60 -20.13 13.89
C SER A 15 -33.11 -19.82 13.94
N GLU A 16 -32.37 -20.55 14.78
CA GLU A 16 -30.92 -20.70 14.61
C GLU A 16 -30.71 -21.31 13.23
N ARG A 17 -30.15 -20.51 12.30
CA ARG A 17 -29.53 -21.09 11.10
C ARG A 17 -28.48 -22.10 11.59
N PRO A 18 -28.44 -23.33 11.06
CA PRO A 18 -27.39 -24.27 11.43
C PRO A 18 -26.04 -23.61 11.12
N THR A 19 -25.15 -23.54 12.11
CA THR A 19 -23.74 -23.22 11.92
C THR A 19 -23.18 -24.22 10.91
N ALA A 20 -22.88 -23.76 9.70
CA ALA A 20 -22.30 -24.61 8.67
C ALA A 20 -20.97 -25.17 9.17
N ALA A 21 -20.82 -26.50 9.17
CA ALA A 21 -19.62 -27.19 9.65
C ALA A 21 -18.35 -26.64 8.98
N ALA A 22 -17.26 -26.50 9.75
CA ALA A 22 -16.00 -25.98 9.24
C ALA A 22 -15.40 -26.89 8.14
N THR A 23 -14.80 -26.28 7.11
CA THR A 23 -14.14 -27.04 6.05
C THR A 23 -12.80 -27.57 6.54
N THR A 24 -12.55 -28.86 6.34
CA THR A 24 -11.27 -29.52 6.65
C THR A 24 -10.77 -30.25 5.42
N VAL A 25 -9.44 -30.37 5.28
CA VAL A 25 -8.80 -30.96 4.11
C VAL A 25 -7.75 -31.96 4.56
N VAL A 26 -7.81 -33.18 4.02
CA VAL A 26 -6.72 -34.15 4.11
C VAL A 26 -6.09 -34.28 2.75
N VAL A 27 -4.81 -33.96 2.65
CA VAL A 27 -4.04 -34.09 1.41
C VAL A 27 -3.27 -35.40 1.46
N ASP A 28 -3.54 -36.27 0.50
CA ASP A 28 -2.66 -37.37 0.15
C ASP A 28 -1.68 -36.87 -0.92
N PRO A 29 -0.39 -36.76 -0.59
CA PRO A 29 0.60 -36.20 -1.50
C PRO A 29 0.94 -37.08 -2.71
N GLY A 30 0.54 -38.36 -2.72
CA GLY A 30 0.86 -39.30 -3.80
C GLY A 30 2.31 -39.80 -3.80
N GLU A 31 2.62 -40.75 -4.69
CA GLU A 31 3.97 -41.33 -4.82
C GLU A 31 4.85 -40.54 -5.81
N SER A 32 6.16 -40.49 -5.52
CA SER A 32 7.31 -39.90 -6.26
C SER A 32 7.06 -39.44 -7.72
N PRO A 33 7.57 -38.25 -8.08
CA PRO A 33 6.79 -37.22 -8.75
C PRO A 33 6.27 -37.74 -10.10
N TYR A 34 4.97 -37.60 -10.30
CA TYR A 34 4.24 -37.92 -11.54
C TYR A 34 3.83 -39.38 -11.79
N ARG A 35 4.03 -40.35 -10.86
CA ARG A 35 3.39 -41.67 -10.97
C ARG A 35 1.93 -41.68 -10.48
N VAL A 36 1.67 -41.04 -9.36
CA VAL A 36 0.31 -40.89 -8.79
C VAL A 36 0.14 -39.44 -8.35
N PRO A 37 -0.78 -38.67 -8.96
CA PRO A 37 -1.05 -37.29 -8.56
C PRO A 37 -1.59 -37.18 -7.13
N PRO A 38 -1.40 -36.03 -6.45
CA PRO A 38 -1.98 -35.82 -5.13
C PRO A 38 -3.51 -35.81 -5.19
N VAL A 39 -4.15 -36.24 -4.10
CA VAL A 39 -5.62 -36.23 -3.95
C VAL A 39 -5.98 -35.45 -2.70
N LEU A 40 -6.93 -34.52 -2.82
CA LEU A 40 -7.43 -33.75 -1.67
C LEU A 40 -8.80 -34.27 -1.27
N GLU A 41 -8.91 -34.80 -0.05
CA GLU A 41 -10.17 -35.13 0.59
C GLU A 41 -10.67 -33.89 1.35
N VAL A 42 -11.74 -33.27 0.86
CA VAL A 42 -12.35 -32.08 1.45
C VAL A 42 -13.61 -32.49 2.19
N ARG A 43 -13.71 -32.13 3.48
CA ARG A 43 -14.91 -32.33 4.30
C ARG A 43 -15.53 -30.99 4.68
N GLY A 44 -16.84 -30.88 4.63
CA GLY A 44 -17.60 -29.66 4.91
C GLY A 44 -18.27 -29.04 3.65
N PRO A 45 -18.86 -27.85 3.78
CA PRO A 45 -19.59 -27.19 2.70
C PRO A 45 -18.64 -26.80 1.57
N LEU A 46 -18.79 -27.43 0.41
CA LEU A 46 -17.96 -27.18 -0.77
C LEU A 46 -18.84 -26.97 -2.01
N THR A 47 -18.53 -25.92 -2.77
CA THR A 47 -19.13 -25.65 -4.09
C THR A 47 -18.08 -25.76 -5.18
N GLU A 48 -18.49 -26.14 -6.39
CA GLU A 48 -17.59 -26.21 -7.55
C GLU A 48 -16.92 -24.85 -7.84
N GLY A 49 -17.65 -23.75 -7.65
CA GLY A 49 -17.09 -22.39 -7.79
C GLY A 49 -15.97 -22.07 -6.80
N ARG A 50 -16.03 -22.60 -5.57
CA ARG A 50 -14.99 -22.42 -4.56
C ARG A 50 -13.72 -23.19 -4.90
N VAL A 51 -13.85 -24.39 -5.48
CA VAL A 51 -12.71 -25.18 -5.98
C VAL A 51 -12.01 -24.46 -7.13
N VAL A 52 -12.77 -23.96 -8.10
CA VAL A 52 -12.20 -23.20 -9.23
C VAL A 52 -11.51 -21.93 -8.74
N ALA A 53 -12.11 -21.18 -7.81
CA ALA A 53 -11.50 -19.97 -7.25
C ALA A 53 -10.18 -20.27 -6.50
N ALA A 54 -10.12 -21.36 -5.73
CA ALA A 54 -8.90 -21.78 -5.04
C ALA A 54 -7.80 -22.18 -6.04
N LEU A 55 -8.15 -22.89 -7.11
CA LEU A 55 -7.20 -23.27 -8.17
C LEU A 55 -6.69 -22.07 -8.96
N ASP A 56 -7.55 -21.12 -9.31
CA ASP A 56 -7.17 -19.89 -10.02
C ASP A 56 -6.22 -19.02 -9.16
N GLN A 57 -6.51 -18.88 -7.87
CA GLN A 57 -5.64 -18.16 -6.93
C GLN A 57 -4.30 -18.88 -6.74
N ALA A 58 -4.31 -20.21 -6.66
CA ALA A 58 -3.07 -20.99 -6.63
C ALA A 58 -2.25 -20.79 -7.91
N ALA A 59 -2.89 -20.70 -9.08
CA ALA A 59 -2.22 -20.46 -10.36
C ALA A 59 -1.61 -19.05 -10.51
N VAL A 60 -2.08 -18.06 -9.75
CA VAL A 60 -1.44 -16.74 -9.67
C VAL A 60 -0.16 -16.80 -8.82
N ARG A 61 -0.16 -17.59 -7.74
CA ARG A 61 0.96 -17.71 -6.80
C ARG A 61 2.01 -18.75 -7.22
N ALA A 62 1.59 -19.73 -8.01
CA ALA A 62 2.41 -20.82 -8.56
C ALA A 62 2.00 -21.05 -10.02
N PRO A 63 2.66 -20.38 -10.99
CA PRO A 63 2.28 -20.40 -12.41
C PRO A 63 2.13 -21.79 -13.03
N GLY A 64 2.89 -22.78 -12.55
CA GLY A 64 2.79 -24.20 -12.93
C GLY A 64 1.43 -24.86 -12.68
N ALA A 65 0.55 -24.32 -11.83
CA ALA A 65 -0.78 -24.90 -11.61
C ALA A 65 -1.66 -24.88 -12.88
N ARG A 66 -1.38 -24.02 -13.87
CA ARG A 66 -2.13 -23.94 -15.13
C ARG A 66 -1.95 -25.16 -16.03
N SER A 67 -0.94 -25.99 -15.80
CA SER A 67 -0.69 -27.21 -16.57
C SER A 67 -1.45 -28.44 -16.03
N TRP A 68 -2.40 -28.26 -15.11
CA TRP A 68 -3.13 -29.36 -14.45
C TRP A 68 -4.64 -29.24 -14.68
N ARG A 69 -5.31 -30.37 -14.97
CA ARG A 69 -6.77 -30.54 -14.96
C ARG A 69 -7.22 -31.03 -13.59
N HIS A 70 -8.47 -30.78 -13.25
CA HIS A 70 -9.07 -31.26 -12.00
C HIS A 70 -10.41 -31.93 -12.26
N ARG A 71 -10.76 -32.87 -11.38
CA ARG A 71 -12.07 -33.52 -11.33
C ARG A 71 -12.54 -33.61 -9.88
N LEU A 72 -13.68 -32.99 -9.60
CA LEU A 72 -14.32 -33.08 -8.29
C LEU A 72 -15.30 -34.25 -8.25
N GLN A 73 -15.14 -35.14 -7.28
CA GLN A 73 -16.03 -36.28 -7.05
C GLN A 73 -16.67 -36.15 -5.67
N ARG A 74 -18.01 -36.15 -5.60
CA ARG A 74 -18.74 -36.21 -4.33
C ARG A 74 -18.82 -37.66 -3.84
N VAL A 75 -18.37 -37.92 -2.62
CA VAL A 75 -18.30 -39.27 -2.01
C VAL A 75 -19.26 -39.42 -0.82
N GLY A 76 -19.74 -38.30 -0.26
CA GLY A 76 -20.75 -38.29 0.80
C GLY A 76 -21.49 -36.95 0.89
N PRO A 77 -22.36 -36.77 1.90
CA PRO A 77 -23.14 -35.55 2.10
C PRO A 77 -22.27 -34.29 2.13
N ASP A 78 -21.16 -34.35 2.88
CA ASP A 78 -20.19 -33.27 3.05
C ASP A 78 -18.75 -33.76 2.84
N ARG A 79 -18.53 -34.73 1.93
CA ARG A 79 -17.21 -35.30 1.64
C ARG A 79 -16.96 -35.36 0.14
N HIS A 80 -15.87 -34.72 -0.29
CA HIS A 80 -15.48 -34.57 -1.69
C HIS A 80 -14.04 -35.02 -1.90
N LEU A 81 -13.75 -35.62 -3.05
CA LEU A 81 -12.40 -35.92 -3.52
C LEU A 81 -12.09 -35.02 -4.72
N LEU A 82 -11.03 -34.23 -4.61
CA LEU A 82 -10.48 -33.45 -5.71
C LEU A 82 -9.29 -34.22 -6.30
N HIS A 83 -9.49 -34.74 -7.50
CA HIS A 83 -8.45 -35.41 -8.29
C HIS A 83 -7.81 -34.38 -9.22
N VAL A 84 -6.48 -34.44 -9.39
CA VAL A 84 -5.75 -33.58 -10.32
C VAL A 84 -4.91 -34.41 -11.28
N GLU A 85 -4.82 -33.99 -12.54
CA GLU A 85 -4.12 -34.71 -13.61
C GLU A 85 -3.32 -33.73 -14.48
N PRO A 86 -2.10 -34.06 -14.92
CA PRO A 86 -1.34 -33.18 -15.80
C PRO A 86 -2.00 -33.08 -17.20
N CYS A 87 -2.05 -31.88 -17.77
CA CYS A 87 -2.51 -31.67 -19.14
C CYS A 87 -1.50 -32.28 -20.14
N PRO A 88 -1.93 -33.08 -21.13
CA PRO A 88 -1.04 -33.52 -22.20
C PRO A 88 -0.56 -32.30 -23.00
N ALA A 89 0.75 -32.19 -23.21
CA ALA A 89 1.36 -31.09 -23.94
C ALA A 89 0.75 -30.99 -25.36
N ARG A 90 0.19 -29.82 -25.70
CA ARG A 90 -0.12 -29.50 -27.10
C ARG A 90 1.20 -29.39 -27.84
N THR A 91 1.34 -30.20 -28.88
CA THR A 91 2.54 -30.39 -29.70
C THR A 91 2.89 -29.12 -30.50
N VAL A 92 3.38 -28.08 -29.84
CA VAL A 92 3.96 -26.88 -30.49
C VAL A 92 5.07 -26.30 -29.61
N SER A 93 6.26 -26.90 -29.60
CA SER A 93 7.55 -26.19 -29.57
C SER A 93 8.74 -27.16 -29.55
N ARG A 94 9.82 -26.82 -30.27
CA ARG A 94 11.09 -27.58 -30.40
C ARG A 94 12.12 -27.17 -29.33
N VAL A 95 11.74 -27.13 -28.06
CA VAL A 95 12.67 -26.90 -26.93
C VAL A 95 12.66 -28.15 -26.03
N PRO A 96 13.80 -28.62 -25.49
CA PRO A 96 13.82 -29.78 -24.61
C PRO A 96 12.91 -29.54 -23.40
N GLU A 97 11.94 -30.44 -23.20
CA GLU A 97 10.89 -30.33 -22.19
C GLU A 97 11.45 -30.31 -20.76
N LEU A 98 11.26 -29.19 -20.05
CA LEU A 98 11.29 -29.16 -18.58
C LEU A 98 10.08 -29.95 -18.06
N ALA A 99 10.30 -30.84 -17.09
CA ALA A 99 9.22 -31.58 -16.43
C ALA A 99 8.15 -30.61 -15.87
N PRO A 100 6.85 -30.95 -15.91
CA PRO A 100 5.80 -30.07 -15.40
C PRO A 100 6.02 -29.75 -13.92
N GLU A 101 5.95 -28.48 -13.51
CA GLU A 101 6.02 -28.10 -12.10
C GLU A 101 4.98 -28.87 -11.26
N ALA A 102 5.36 -29.23 -10.02
CA ALA A 102 4.51 -30.00 -9.12
C ALA A 102 3.23 -29.24 -8.74
N PHE A 103 2.11 -29.97 -8.63
CA PHE A 103 0.83 -29.37 -8.25
C PHE A 103 0.87 -28.83 -6.80
N PRO A 104 0.50 -27.57 -6.52
CA PRO A 104 0.62 -26.96 -5.20
C PRO A 104 -0.54 -27.35 -4.27
N ALA A 105 -0.68 -28.65 -3.96
CA ALA A 105 -1.81 -29.18 -3.20
C ALA A 105 -1.96 -28.56 -1.80
N GLY A 106 -0.85 -28.30 -1.10
CA GLY A 106 -0.86 -27.65 0.22
C GLY A 106 -1.44 -26.24 0.18
N LEU A 107 -1.08 -25.44 -0.83
CA LEU A 107 -1.63 -24.09 -1.02
C LEU A 107 -3.12 -24.13 -1.39
N VAL A 108 -3.52 -25.08 -2.24
CA VAL A 108 -4.94 -25.26 -2.58
C VAL A 108 -5.73 -25.68 -1.34
N ALA A 109 -5.17 -26.55 -0.49
CA ALA A 109 -5.79 -26.94 0.77
C ALA A 109 -5.95 -25.72 1.71
N ASP A 110 -4.91 -24.88 1.87
CA ASP A 110 -5.01 -23.64 2.64
C ASP A 110 -6.12 -22.71 2.11
N LEU A 111 -6.27 -22.57 0.80
CA LEU A 111 -7.30 -21.74 0.17
C LEU A 111 -8.72 -22.32 0.31
N LEU A 112 -8.84 -23.66 0.36
CA LEU A 112 -10.12 -24.33 0.58
C LEU A 112 -10.57 -24.27 2.04
N THR A 113 -9.63 -24.32 2.99
CA THR A 113 -9.89 -24.16 4.43
C THR A 113 -10.02 -22.70 4.86
N ALA A 114 -9.60 -21.75 4.02
CA ALA A 114 -9.82 -20.32 4.23
C ALA A 114 -11.31 -19.95 4.09
N ARG A 115 -11.78 -18.95 4.85
CA ARG A 115 -13.16 -18.43 4.72
C ARG A 115 -13.40 -17.84 3.31
N ASP A 116 -14.63 -17.98 2.78
CA ASP A 116 -15.02 -17.34 1.52
C ASP A 116 -14.70 -15.84 1.61
N ARG A 117 -13.95 -15.32 0.62
CA ARG A 117 -13.68 -13.88 0.58
C ARG A 117 -15.02 -13.14 0.47
N PRO A 118 -15.27 -12.16 1.34
CA PRO A 118 -16.45 -11.32 1.20
C PRO A 118 -16.45 -10.65 -0.20
N PRO A 119 -17.63 -10.34 -0.77
CA PRO A 119 -17.68 -9.57 -2.00
C PRO A 119 -16.91 -8.26 -1.82
N VAL A 120 -16.26 -7.81 -2.89
CA VAL A 120 -15.62 -6.50 -2.85
C VAL A 120 -16.73 -5.45 -2.71
N PRO A 121 -16.62 -4.49 -1.78
CA PRO A 121 -17.63 -3.46 -1.61
C PRO A 121 -17.83 -2.68 -2.92
N LEU A 122 -19.06 -2.20 -3.15
CA LEU A 122 -19.34 -1.30 -4.24
C LEU A 122 -18.50 -0.02 -4.10
N GLY A 123 -17.94 0.45 -5.21
CA GLY A 123 -17.26 1.73 -5.23
C GLY A 123 -18.24 2.90 -5.03
N PRO A 124 -17.74 4.12 -4.79
CA PRO A 124 -18.56 5.27 -4.37
C PRO A 124 -19.67 5.62 -5.36
N ALA A 125 -19.38 5.65 -6.66
CA ALA A 125 -20.39 5.95 -7.68
C ALA A 125 -21.42 4.82 -7.84
N GLN A 126 -21.01 3.55 -7.69
CA GLN A 126 -21.94 2.41 -7.71
C GLN A 126 -22.89 2.44 -6.51
N SER A 127 -22.35 2.73 -5.32
CA SER A 127 -23.14 2.90 -4.10
C SER A 127 -24.13 4.06 -4.23
N ASP A 128 -23.73 5.16 -4.88
CA ASP A 128 -24.60 6.29 -5.15
C ASP A 128 -25.74 5.94 -6.12
N LEU A 129 -25.41 5.30 -7.25
CA LEU A 129 -26.39 4.80 -8.21
C LEU A 129 -27.38 3.81 -7.57
N ALA A 130 -26.89 2.91 -6.71
CA ALA A 130 -27.70 1.93 -5.98
C ALA A 130 -28.70 2.61 -5.04
N ARG A 131 -28.28 3.65 -4.29
CA ARG A 131 -29.14 4.39 -3.36
C ARG A 131 -30.29 5.12 -4.05
N ARG A 132 -30.05 5.69 -5.23
CA ARG A 132 -31.06 6.49 -5.93
C ARG A 132 -32.21 5.62 -6.48
N GLN A 133 -32.05 4.29 -6.51
CA GLN A 133 -33.03 3.32 -7.04
C GLN A 133 -33.59 3.74 -8.41
N GLU A 134 -32.75 4.36 -9.24
CA GLU A 134 -33.20 4.96 -10.50
C GLU A 134 -33.58 3.89 -11.52
N PRO A 135 -34.70 4.04 -12.24
CA PRO A 135 -34.94 3.23 -13.43
C PRO A 135 -33.84 3.52 -14.44
N ALA A 136 -33.27 2.45 -15.03
CA ALA A 136 -32.17 2.55 -15.99
C ALA A 136 -32.41 3.69 -17.01
N PRO A 137 -31.41 4.55 -17.27
CA PRO A 137 -31.61 5.73 -18.09
C PRO A 137 -32.15 5.36 -19.47
N ALA A 138 -33.01 6.23 -20.02
CA ALA A 138 -33.60 6.03 -21.36
C ALA A 138 -32.55 5.87 -22.47
N SER A 139 -31.32 6.31 -22.23
CA SER A 139 -30.15 6.04 -23.07
C SER A 139 -28.92 5.82 -22.18
N PRO A 140 -28.38 4.59 -22.09
CA PRO A 140 -27.19 4.33 -21.28
C PRO A 140 -25.95 5.02 -21.88
N PRO A 141 -24.85 5.10 -21.10
CA PRO A 141 -23.57 5.57 -21.60
C PRO A 141 -23.22 4.90 -22.94
N SER A 142 -22.93 5.72 -23.96
CA SER A 142 -22.63 5.22 -25.30
C SER A 142 -21.57 6.03 -26.05
N ARG A 143 -20.86 5.34 -26.95
CA ARG A 143 -19.89 5.91 -27.88
C ARG A 143 -20.10 5.37 -29.29
N MET A 144 -19.87 6.24 -30.28
CA MET A 144 -20.13 5.92 -31.69
C MET A 144 -18.83 5.85 -32.48
N LEU A 145 -18.72 4.79 -33.29
CA LEU A 145 -17.69 4.61 -34.31
C LEU A 145 -18.34 4.59 -35.69
N ASN A 146 -17.82 5.39 -36.63
CA ASN A 146 -18.21 5.29 -38.04
C ASN A 146 -17.03 4.68 -38.82
N ALA A 147 -17.33 3.75 -39.73
CA ALA A 147 -16.34 3.12 -40.59
C ALA A 147 -16.66 3.34 -42.07
N ALA A 148 -15.60 3.33 -42.89
CA ALA A 148 -15.74 3.36 -44.34
C ALA A 148 -16.34 2.05 -44.87
N GLU A 149 -16.04 0.91 -44.26
CA GLU A 149 -16.60 -0.40 -44.65
C GLU A 149 -17.60 -0.91 -43.59
N PRO A 150 -18.56 -1.78 -43.96
CA PRO A 150 -19.45 -2.42 -43.00
C PRO A 150 -18.68 -3.28 -41.98
N PHE A 151 -19.01 -3.17 -40.69
CA PHE A 151 -18.48 -4.04 -39.65
C PHE A 151 -19.01 -5.48 -39.81
N ASP A 152 -18.13 -6.46 -39.59
CA ASP A 152 -18.52 -7.86 -39.41
C ASP A 152 -19.04 -8.08 -37.98
N PRO A 153 -20.30 -8.49 -37.77
CA PRO A 153 -20.85 -8.74 -36.45
C PRO A 153 -20.06 -9.76 -35.62
N ALA A 154 -19.51 -10.81 -36.24
CA ALA A 154 -18.75 -11.84 -35.54
C ALA A 154 -17.41 -11.31 -35.03
N ALA A 155 -16.71 -10.50 -35.85
CA ALA A 155 -15.50 -9.80 -35.45
C ALA A 155 -15.77 -8.81 -34.30
N VAL A 156 -16.89 -8.07 -34.35
CA VAL A 156 -17.29 -7.16 -33.26
C VAL A 156 -17.53 -7.94 -31.97
N GLU A 157 -18.26 -9.05 -32.01
CA GLU A 157 -18.51 -9.87 -30.83
C GLU A 157 -17.23 -10.48 -30.24
N ALA A 158 -16.29 -10.91 -31.09
CA ALA A 158 -14.97 -11.37 -30.66
C ALA A 158 -14.17 -10.24 -29.99
N ALA A 159 -14.24 -9.02 -30.53
CA ALA A 159 -13.60 -7.84 -29.94
C ALA A 159 -14.24 -7.44 -28.60
N LEU A 160 -15.58 -7.53 -28.44
CA LEU A 160 -16.24 -7.33 -27.15
C LEU A 160 -15.78 -8.35 -26.10
N ARG A 161 -15.59 -9.62 -26.48
CA ARG A 161 -15.01 -10.63 -25.60
C ARG A 161 -13.56 -10.29 -25.22
N ALA A 162 -12.77 -9.76 -26.15
CA ALA A 162 -11.41 -9.29 -25.84
C ALA A 162 -11.43 -8.13 -24.83
N LEU A 163 -12.34 -7.16 -24.98
CA LEU A 163 -12.52 -6.09 -24.00
C LEU A 163 -12.89 -6.63 -22.62
N ALA A 164 -13.83 -7.58 -22.53
CA ALA A 164 -14.23 -8.17 -21.25
C ALA A 164 -13.08 -8.94 -20.57
N ARG A 165 -12.11 -9.46 -21.34
CA ARG A 165 -10.89 -10.05 -20.80
C ARG A 165 -9.89 -9.01 -20.29
N ALA A 166 -9.70 -7.93 -21.06
CA ALA A 166 -8.81 -6.84 -20.68
C ALA A 166 -9.32 -6.02 -19.48
N HIS A 167 -10.65 -5.92 -19.34
CA HIS A 167 -11.35 -5.11 -18.34
C HIS A 167 -12.34 -5.97 -17.52
N PRO A 168 -11.87 -6.66 -16.46
CA PRO A 168 -12.66 -7.69 -15.77
C PRO A 168 -13.97 -7.21 -15.15
N LEU A 169 -14.11 -5.91 -14.84
CA LEU A 169 -15.36 -5.36 -14.33
C LEU A 169 -16.52 -5.54 -15.33
N LEU A 170 -16.23 -5.54 -16.65
CA LEU A 170 -17.22 -5.81 -17.69
C LEU A 170 -17.83 -7.21 -17.60
N ALA A 171 -17.08 -8.18 -17.06
CA ALA A 171 -17.51 -9.57 -16.86
C ALA A 171 -18.06 -9.83 -15.45
N ALA A 172 -17.83 -8.93 -14.50
CA ALA A 172 -18.19 -9.10 -13.11
C ALA A 172 -19.71 -9.11 -12.91
N ARG A 173 -20.16 -9.83 -11.86
CA ARG A 173 -21.53 -9.68 -11.35
C ARG A 173 -21.53 -8.55 -10.33
N VAL A 174 -22.28 -7.49 -10.60
CA VAL A 174 -22.46 -6.37 -9.68
C VAL A 174 -23.85 -6.46 -9.07
N ASP A 175 -23.90 -6.64 -7.74
CA ASP A 175 -25.13 -6.68 -6.96
C ASP A 175 -25.26 -5.40 -6.11
N THR A 176 -26.44 -4.79 -6.13
CA THR A 176 -26.73 -3.51 -5.47
C THR A 176 -27.65 -3.65 -4.26
N GLU A 177 -28.00 -4.87 -3.84
CA GLU A 177 -28.77 -5.10 -2.61
C GLU A 177 -27.95 -4.81 -1.34
N ALA A 178 -28.61 -4.78 -0.16
CA ALA A 178 -28.02 -4.33 1.11
C ALA A 178 -26.76 -5.12 1.57
N ASP A 179 -26.60 -6.36 1.09
CA ASP A 179 -25.43 -7.22 1.31
C ASP A 179 -24.70 -7.57 -0.01
N GLY A 180 -25.02 -6.85 -1.08
CA GLY A 180 -24.47 -7.03 -2.42
C GLY A 180 -23.06 -6.45 -2.55
N GLY A 181 -22.39 -6.80 -3.65
CA GLY A 181 -21.10 -6.22 -3.98
C GLY A 181 -20.60 -6.69 -5.34
N ILE A 182 -19.31 -6.47 -5.59
CA ILE A 182 -18.66 -6.90 -6.83
C ILE A 182 -18.17 -8.32 -6.62
N HIS A 183 -18.76 -9.25 -7.38
CA HIS A 183 -18.32 -10.62 -7.42
C HIS A 183 -17.45 -10.83 -8.66
N ALA A 184 -16.17 -11.14 -8.42
CA ALA A 184 -15.29 -11.59 -9.48
C ALA A 184 -15.90 -12.81 -10.16
N ALA A 185 -15.89 -12.82 -11.49
CA ALA A 185 -16.40 -13.91 -12.30
C ALA A 185 -15.26 -14.47 -13.18
N PRO A 186 -15.31 -15.78 -13.53
CA PRO A 186 -14.46 -16.30 -14.60
C PRO A 186 -14.75 -15.56 -15.91
N LEU A 187 -13.71 -15.44 -16.76
CA LEU A 187 -13.59 -14.61 -17.99
C LEU A 187 -14.66 -14.82 -19.10
N ALA A 188 -15.74 -15.55 -18.85
CA ALA A 188 -16.86 -15.74 -19.77
C ALA A 188 -17.98 -14.72 -19.48
N ALA A 189 -17.83 -13.49 -19.99
CA ALA A 189 -18.88 -12.47 -19.98
C ALA A 189 -19.97 -12.79 -21.03
N ASP A 190 -21.23 -12.48 -20.73
CA ASP A 190 -22.34 -12.53 -21.70
C ASP A 190 -22.33 -11.23 -22.52
N THR A 191 -21.49 -11.19 -23.55
CA THR A 191 -21.36 -10.06 -24.48
C THR A 191 -22.26 -10.24 -25.70
N ALA A 192 -22.99 -9.21 -26.11
CA ALA A 192 -23.89 -9.28 -27.26
C ALA A 192 -23.67 -8.16 -28.29
N CYS A 193 -23.83 -8.50 -29.57
CA CYS A 193 -23.84 -7.57 -30.70
C CYS A 193 -25.16 -7.73 -31.47
N THR A 194 -25.92 -6.65 -31.66
CA THR A 194 -27.18 -6.65 -32.42
C THR A 194 -27.05 -5.83 -33.70
N VAL A 195 -27.50 -6.40 -34.82
CA VAL A 195 -27.58 -5.72 -36.11
C VAL A 195 -28.96 -5.11 -36.30
N ALA A 196 -29.03 -3.79 -36.45
CA ALA A 196 -30.25 -3.03 -36.69
C ALA A 196 -30.16 -2.38 -38.10
N ASP A 197 -30.04 -3.23 -39.12
CA ASP A 197 -29.98 -2.82 -40.52
C ASP A 197 -31.38 -2.42 -41.03
N GLY A 198 -31.46 -1.33 -41.81
CA GLY A 198 -32.72 -0.84 -42.39
C GLY A 198 -33.58 0.03 -41.47
N VAL A 199 -33.14 0.35 -40.24
CA VAL A 199 -33.85 1.26 -39.34
C VAL A 199 -33.78 2.71 -39.85
N PRO A 200 -34.92 3.42 -40.02
CA PRO A 200 -34.92 4.83 -40.39
C PRO A 200 -34.16 5.69 -39.37
N ARG A 201 -33.49 6.76 -39.83
CA ARG A 201 -32.71 7.66 -38.97
C ARG A 201 -33.49 8.21 -37.76
N SER A 202 -34.80 8.40 -37.90
CA SER A 202 -35.68 8.85 -36.81
C SER A 202 -35.85 7.83 -35.68
N ARG A 203 -35.61 6.54 -35.94
CA ARG A 203 -35.73 5.44 -34.96
C ARG A 203 -34.39 4.84 -34.52
N GLU A 204 -33.25 5.35 -35.01
CA GLU A 204 -31.91 4.90 -34.57
C GLU A 204 -31.75 5.01 -33.04
N HIS A 205 -32.26 6.09 -32.42
CA HIS A 205 -32.22 6.25 -30.96
C HIS A 205 -33.04 5.19 -30.21
N GLU A 206 -34.18 4.76 -30.76
CA GLU A 206 -35.04 3.75 -30.15
C GLU A 206 -34.38 2.36 -30.15
N ALA A 207 -33.70 2.01 -31.25
CA ALA A 207 -32.93 0.77 -31.36
C ALA A 207 -31.77 0.72 -30.35
N VAL A 208 -31.07 1.85 -30.17
CA VAL A 208 -30.00 1.99 -29.15
C VAL A 208 -30.57 1.89 -27.73
N ALA A 209 -31.73 2.53 -27.47
CA ALA A 209 -32.40 2.45 -26.18
C ALA A 209 -32.88 1.01 -25.86
N GLU A 210 -33.36 0.26 -26.85
CA GLU A 210 -33.76 -1.14 -26.66
C GLU A 210 -32.57 -2.03 -26.30
N ALA A 211 -31.44 -1.88 -26.99
CA ALA A 211 -30.21 -2.58 -26.63
C ALA A 211 -29.75 -2.21 -25.21
N GLY A 212 -29.87 -0.94 -24.83
CA GLY A 212 -29.59 -0.49 -23.47
C GLY A 212 -30.41 -1.17 -22.39
N ARG A 213 -31.70 -1.44 -22.63
CA ARG A 213 -32.59 -2.14 -21.68
C ARG A 213 -32.20 -3.60 -21.42
N ARG A 214 -31.34 -4.19 -22.26
CA ARG A 214 -30.86 -5.58 -22.10
C ARG A 214 -29.66 -5.68 -21.16
N LEU A 215 -29.04 -4.56 -20.83
CA LEU A 215 -27.91 -4.51 -19.89
C LEU A 215 -28.39 -4.85 -18.46
N ARG A 216 -27.78 -5.87 -17.85
CA ARG A 216 -28.06 -6.40 -16.51
C ARG A 216 -26.74 -6.85 -15.84
N PRO A 217 -26.05 -5.99 -15.10
CA PRO A 217 -24.80 -6.35 -14.40
C PRO A 217 -24.96 -7.48 -13.39
N SER A 218 -26.11 -7.59 -12.71
CA SER A 218 -26.43 -8.70 -11.81
C SER A 218 -26.56 -10.05 -12.54
N ALA A 219 -26.77 -10.02 -13.86
CA ALA A 219 -26.78 -11.17 -14.76
C ALA A 219 -25.56 -11.21 -15.71
N ARG A 220 -24.50 -10.45 -15.42
CA ARG A 220 -23.23 -10.36 -16.20
C ARG A 220 -23.39 -9.86 -17.64
N ARG A 221 -24.45 -9.11 -17.93
CA ARG A 221 -24.68 -8.46 -19.22
C ARG A 221 -24.37 -6.97 -19.12
N SER A 222 -23.10 -6.60 -19.17
CA SER A 222 -22.67 -5.22 -18.87
C SER A 222 -22.28 -4.43 -20.12
N LEU A 223 -22.14 -5.08 -21.27
CA LEU A 223 -21.64 -4.50 -22.52
C LEU A 223 -22.49 -4.98 -23.71
N HIS A 224 -22.83 -4.06 -24.61
CA HIS A 224 -23.60 -4.35 -25.83
C HIS A 224 -23.17 -3.47 -27.00
N ALA A 225 -23.15 -4.01 -28.22
CA ALA A 225 -22.90 -3.22 -29.44
C ALA A 225 -24.11 -3.22 -30.39
N VAL A 226 -24.43 -2.07 -30.99
CA VAL A 226 -25.48 -1.93 -32.00
C VAL A 226 -24.88 -1.48 -33.33
N LEU A 227 -25.08 -2.28 -34.38
CA LEU A 227 -24.66 -1.95 -35.74
C LEU A 227 -25.84 -1.32 -36.50
N LEU A 228 -25.63 -0.10 -37.02
CA LEU A 228 -26.60 0.72 -37.74
C LEU A 228 -26.09 1.06 -39.15
N ARG A 229 -27.00 1.55 -39.99
CA ARG A 229 -26.72 2.10 -41.33
C ARG A 229 -25.96 1.14 -42.25
N GLY A 230 -26.49 -0.07 -42.44
CA GLY A 230 -25.81 -1.10 -43.24
C GLY A 230 -24.49 -1.51 -42.60
N ARG A 231 -24.49 -1.66 -41.27
CA ARG A 231 -23.32 -1.97 -40.43
C ARG A 231 -22.13 -1.00 -40.51
N ARG A 232 -22.29 0.24 -40.99
CA ARG A 232 -21.17 1.22 -41.07
C ARG A 232 -21.06 2.13 -39.85
N ARG A 233 -22.02 2.02 -38.93
CA ARG A 233 -22.04 2.76 -37.67
C ARG A 233 -22.20 1.79 -36.51
N LEU A 234 -21.21 1.75 -35.62
CA LEU A 234 -21.24 0.97 -34.40
C LEU A 234 -21.51 1.91 -33.22
N VAL A 235 -22.47 1.55 -32.38
CA VAL A 235 -22.75 2.21 -31.10
C VAL A 235 -22.41 1.22 -29.99
N LEU A 236 -21.36 1.52 -29.21
CA LEU A 236 -20.96 0.76 -28.03
C LEU A 236 -21.74 1.28 -26.82
N LEU A 237 -22.37 0.37 -26.08
CA LEU A 237 -23.19 0.64 -24.90
C LEU A 237 -22.60 -0.12 -23.72
N ALA A 238 -22.47 0.55 -22.57
CA ALA A 238 -22.09 -0.10 -21.33
C ALA A 238 -23.02 0.33 -20.19
N HIS A 239 -23.21 -0.55 -19.21
CA HIS A 239 -24.04 -0.23 -18.05
C HIS A 239 -23.30 0.76 -17.13
N GLU A 240 -24.01 1.74 -16.57
CA GLU A 240 -23.44 2.81 -15.74
C GLU A 240 -22.78 2.32 -14.45
N LEU A 241 -23.25 1.21 -13.86
CA LEU A 241 -22.56 0.52 -12.76
C LEU A 241 -21.17 -0.04 -13.13
N VAL A 242 -20.79 -0.03 -14.39
CA VAL A 242 -19.61 -0.76 -14.90
C VAL A 242 -18.70 0.14 -15.73
N ALA A 243 -19.23 1.18 -16.37
CA ALA A 243 -18.43 2.11 -17.15
C ALA A 243 -19.02 3.53 -17.14
N ASP A 244 -18.16 4.51 -16.92
CA ASP A 244 -18.45 5.93 -17.14
C ASP A 244 -18.10 6.39 -18.57
N GLN A 245 -18.28 7.68 -18.85
CA GLN A 245 -18.01 8.24 -20.18
C GLN A 245 -16.53 8.20 -20.58
N VAL A 246 -15.62 8.31 -19.60
CA VAL A 246 -14.16 8.22 -19.83
C VAL A 246 -13.76 6.76 -20.12
N SER A 247 -14.36 5.81 -19.41
CA SER A 247 -14.24 4.37 -19.65
C SER A 247 -14.63 4.03 -21.08
N LEU A 248 -15.71 4.62 -21.60
CA LEU A 248 -16.11 4.37 -22.99
C LEU A 248 -15.10 4.88 -24.02
N ASP A 249 -14.34 5.94 -23.72
CA ASP A 249 -13.26 6.40 -24.60
C ASP A 249 -12.08 5.42 -24.61
N ILE A 250 -11.75 4.82 -23.45
CA ILE A 250 -10.77 3.73 -23.31
C ILE A 250 -11.25 2.50 -24.09
N LEU A 251 -12.47 2.04 -23.82
CA LEU A 251 -13.08 0.87 -24.48
C LEU A 251 -13.20 1.08 -25.99
N LEU A 252 -13.49 2.29 -26.46
CA LEU A 252 -13.56 2.58 -27.89
C LEU A 252 -12.17 2.51 -28.56
N ALA A 253 -11.12 2.97 -27.89
CA ALA A 253 -9.74 2.85 -28.37
C ALA A 253 -9.33 1.37 -28.45
N ASP A 254 -9.62 0.59 -27.41
CA ASP A 254 -9.28 -0.83 -27.34
C ASP A 254 -10.14 -1.67 -28.30
N LEU A 255 -11.41 -1.30 -28.52
CA LEU A 255 -12.27 -1.90 -29.54
C LEU A 255 -11.68 -1.71 -30.94
N ARG A 256 -11.18 -0.52 -31.26
CA ARG A 256 -10.50 -0.26 -32.55
C ARG A 256 -9.24 -1.12 -32.69
N ALA A 257 -8.46 -1.25 -31.61
CA ALA A 257 -7.25 -2.08 -31.61
C ALA A 257 -7.60 -3.57 -31.84
N ALA A 258 -8.58 -4.10 -31.11
CA ALA A 258 -9.04 -5.49 -31.25
C ALA A 258 -9.64 -5.80 -32.63
N LEU A 259 -10.37 -4.85 -33.22
CA LEU A 259 -10.89 -5.00 -34.59
C LEU A 259 -9.77 -4.97 -35.65
N ALA A 260 -8.71 -4.19 -35.44
CA ALA A 260 -7.59 -4.10 -36.38
C ALA A 260 -6.60 -5.26 -36.25
N ARG A 261 -6.39 -5.77 -35.01
CA ARG A 261 -5.37 -6.76 -34.67
C ARG A 261 -5.95 -7.79 -33.69
N PRO A 262 -6.78 -8.74 -34.17
CA PRO A 262 -7.54 -9.65 -33.31
C PRO A 262 -6.68 -10.68 -32.56
N GLU A 263 -5.45 -10.94 -33.01
CA GLU A 263 -4.52 -11.86 -32.36
C GLU A 263 -3.63 -11.21 -31.30
N GLU A 264 -3.62 -9.87 -31.22
CA GLU A 264 -2.80 -9.14 -30.25
C GLU A 264 -3.58 -8.92 -28.95
N GLU A 265 -2.92 -9.20 -27.81
CA GLU A 265 -3.54 -8.99 -26.51
C GLU A 265 -3.65 -7.49 -26.19
N LEU A 266 -4.82 -7.07 -25.69
CA LEU A 266 -5.04 -5.68 -25.31
C LEU A 266 -4.26 -5.34 -24.04
N GLY A 267 -3.75 -4.11 -23.96
CA GLY A 267 -2.97 -3.65 -22.81
C GLY A 267 -3.79 -3.72 -21.51
N PRO A 268 -3.32 -4.40 -20.45
CA PRO A 268 -4.07 -4.61 -19.21
C PRO A 268 -4.27 -3.31 -18.43
N GLU A 269 -5.24 -3.32 -17.50
CA GLU A 269 -5.37 -2.28 -16.48
C GLU A 269 -4.24 -2.41 -15.45
N ALA A 270 -3.55 -1.31 -15.15
CA ALA A 270 -2.51 -1.31 -14.11
C ALA A 270 -3.08 -1.51 -12.71
N VAL A 271 -4.27 -0.95 -12.44
CA VAL A 271 -5.07 -1.22 -11.25
C VAL A 271 -6.49 -1.51 -11.70
N ARG A 272 -7.04 -2.65 -11.27
CA ARG A 272 -8.42 -3.01 -11.62
C ARG A 272 -9.41 -2.30 -10.70
N TYR A 273 -10.60 -1.99 -11.22
CA TYR A 273 -11.61 -1.31 -10.41
C TYR A 273 -11.96 -2.02 -9.08
N PRO A 274 -12.11 -3.36 -8.99
CA PRO A 274 -12.37 -4.02 -7.71
C PRO A 274 -11.20 -3.90 -6.71
N GLU A 275 -9.96 -3.88 -7.21
CA GLU A 275 -8.77 -3.69 -6.36
C GLU A 275 -8.74 -2.27 -5.80
N TRP A 276 -9.05 -1.28 -6.63
CA TRP A 276 -9.21 0.11 -6.20
C TRP A 276 -10.35 0.27 -5.18
N ALA A 277 -11.52 -0.31 -5.44
CA ALA A 277 -12.67 -0.23 -4.53
C ALA A 277 -12.37 -0.89 -3.17
N ALA A 278 -11.65 -2.02 -3.16
CA ALA A 278 -11.23 -2.69 -1.94
C ALA A 278 -10.25 -1.88 -1.08
N ALA A 279 -9.54 -0.89 -1.67
CA ALA A 279 -8.59 -0.04 -0.96
C ALA A 279 -9.24 1.18 -0.29
N LEU A 280 -10.46 1.57 -0.69
CA LEU A 280 -11.14 2.76 -0.18
C LEU A 280 -11.44 2.74 1.33
N PRO A 281 -11.79 1.59 1.96
CA PRO A 281 -11.96 1.55 3.41
C PRO A 281 -10.71 2.02 4.17
N ALA A 282 -9.50 1.70 3.69
CA ALA A 282 -8.27 2.17 4.32
C ALA A 282 -8.11 3.69 4.22
N VAL A 283 -8.52 4.31 3.11
CA VAL A 283 -8.53 5.78 2.97
C VAL A 283 -9.45 6.41 4.01
N ALA A 284 -10.63 5.82 4.24
CA ALA A 284 -11.60 6.31 5.21
C ALA A 284 -11.21 6.07 6.68
N THR A 285 -10.13 5.31 6.95
CA THR A 285 -9.58 5.16 8.31
C THR A 285 -8.65 6.31 8.70
N ASP A 286 -8.21 7.15 7.74
CA ASP A 286 -7.41 8.33 8.05
C ASP A 286 -8.30 9.41 8.70
N PRO A 287 -8.04 9.79 9.97
CA PRO A 287 -8.81 10.83 10.65
C PRO A 287 -8.75 12.17 9.89
N ARG A 288 -7.63 12.49 9.23
CA ARG A 288 -7.45 13.76 8.52
C ARG A 288 -8.42 13.91 7.36
N GLU A 289 -8.68 12.82 6.64
CA GLU A 289 -9.67 12.80 5.55
C GLU A 289 -11.09 12.99 6.11
N CYS A 290 -11.44 12.23 7.16
CA CYS A 290 -12.76 12.34 7.78
C CYS A 290 -13.04 13.72 8.38
N ASP A 291 -12.04 14.32 9.04
CA ASP A 291 -12.14 15.66 9.63
C ASP A 291 -12.29 16.73 8.55
N HIS A 292 -11.51 16.65 7.46
CA HIS A 292 -11.66 17.54 6.31
C HIS A 292 -13.07 17.50 5.72
N TRP A 293 -13.64 16.31 5.46
CA TRP A 293 -14.97 16.20 4.89
C TRP A 293 -16.08 16.63 5.86
N ARG A 294 -15.86 16.51 7.17
CA ARG A 294 -16.75 17.08 8.19
C ARG A 294 -16.77 18.61 8.12
N GLU A 295 -15.59 19.25 8.07
CA GLU A 295 -15.46 20.70 7.90
C GLU A 295 -16.12 21.19 6.60
N VAL A 296 -15.94 20.45 5.50
CA VAL A 296 -16.59 20.76 4.22
C VAL A 296 -18.11 20.71 4.33
N ALA A 297 -18.66 19.68 4.99
CA ALA A 297 -20.10 19.55 5.18
C ALA A 297 -20.67 20.67 6.07
N GLU A 298 -20.02 20.99 7.19
CA GLU A 298 -20.41 22.07 8.09
C GLU A 298 -20.32 23.44 7.42
N GLY A 299 -19.20 23.73 6.76
CA GLY A 299 -19.01 25.01 6.07
C GLY A 299 -19.94 25.19 4.87
N ARG A 300 -20.32 24.11 4.18
CA ARG A 300 -21.39 24.12 3.17
C ARG A 300 -22.75 24.46 3.78
N ALA A 301 -23.04 23.89 4.94
CA ALA A 301 -24.20 24.26 5.76
C ALA A 301 -24.09 25.65 6.39
N ALA A 302 -22.97 26.38 6.24
CA ALA A 302 -22.82 27.80 6.58
C ALA A 302 -22.86 28.73 5.35
N ALA A 303 -22.54 28.25 4.15
CA ALA A 303 -22.48 29.03 2.89
C ALA A 303 -23.86 29.34 2.27
N ALA A 304 -24.74 30.04 3.01
CA ALA A 304 -26.12 30.35 2.62
C ALA A 304 -26.32 30.98 1.22
N PRO A 305 -25.40 31.81 0.67
CA PRO A 305 -25.53 32.40 -0.67
C PRO A 305 -25.39 31.43 -1.85
N PHE A 306 -24.88 30.22 -1.58
CA PHE A 306 -24.67 29.17 -2.59
C PHE A 306 -25.61 27.97 -2.41
N ARG A 307 -26.52 28.02 -1.45
CA ARG A 307 -27.54 26.98 -1.25
C ARG A 307 -28.67 27.18 -2.25
N SER A 308 -29.20 26.07 -2.75
CA SER A 308 -30.47 26.09 -3.46
C SER A 308 -31.62 26.29 -2.45
N ARG A 309 -32.42 27.36 -2.60
CA ARG A 309 -33.51 27.72 -1.66
C ARG A 309 -34.88 27.24 -2.13
N SER A 310 -34.98 26.68 -3.33
CA SER A 310 -36.25 26.17 -3.89
C SER A 310 -35.98 25.04 -4.89
N PRO A 311 -36.95 24.15 -5.10
CA PRO A 311 -36.88 23.21 -6.22
C PRO A 311 -36.69 24.00 -7.51
N LEU A 312 -35.68 23.66 -8.30
CA LEU A 312 -35.43 24.34 -9.57
C LEU A 312 -36.59 24.04 -10.54
N PRO A 313 -36.91 24.98 -11.44
CA PRO A 313 -37.97 24.77 -12.43
C PRO A 313 -37.57 23.65 -13.41
N ASP A 314 -38.56 22.88 -13.88
CA ASP A 314 -38.38 21.80 -14.87
C ASP A 314 -38.28 22.34 -16.31
N ASN A 315 -37.47 23.37 -16.50
CA ASN A 315 -37.23 24.02 -17.79
C ASN A 315 -35.94 23.50 -18.42
N ALA A 316 -35.82 23.59 -19.74
CA ALA A 316 -34.53 23.40 -20.40
C ALA A 316 -33.58 24.54 -20.00
N PRO A 317 -32.31 24.25 -19.66
CA PRO A 317 -31.34 25.29 -19.32
C PRO A 317 -31.04 26.17 -20.53
N GLU A 318 -30.81 27.45 -20.25
CA GLU A 318 -30.27 28.40 -21.22
C GLU A 318 -28.75 28.24 -21.32
N ARG A 319 -28.22 28.30 -22.55
CA ARG A 319 -26.80 28.13 -22.80
C ARG A 319 -26.11 29.47 -22.98
N HIS A 320 -25.12 29.76 -22.15
CA HIS A 320 -24.28 30.95 -22.32
C HIS A 320 -22.97 30.61 -23.07
N PRO A 321 -22.61 31.33 -24.15
CA PRO A 321 -21.45 30.99 -24.98
C PRO A 321 -20.10 31.16 -24.28
N GLY A 322 -20.04 31.94 -23.19
CA GLY A 322 -18.86 32.10 -22.34
C GLY A 322 -17.72 32.90 -22.99
N PHE A 323 -16.47 32.54 -22.73
CA PHE A 323 -15.28 33.23 -23.27
C PHE A 323 -14.10 32.29 -23.57
N VAL A 324 -13.09 32.83 -24.27
CA VAL A 324 -11.90 32.09 -24.70
C VAL A 324 -10.63 32.85 -24.32
N LEU A 325 -9.73 32.22 -23.55
CA LEU A 325 -8.41 32.78 -23.26
C LEU A 325 -7.41 32.49 -24.39
N GLY A 326 -6.48 33.43 -24.60
CA GLY A 326 -5.40 33.29 -25.56
C GLY A 326 -4.45 32.12 -25.25
N ARG A 327 -3.69 31.68 -26.25
CA ARG A 327 -2.76 30.54 -26.12
C ARG A 327 -1.68 30.75 -25.05
N ALA A 328 -1.12 31.96 -24.97
CA ALA A 328 -0.08 32.28 -24.01
C ALA A 328 -0.59 32.21 -22.56
N ALA A 329 -1.75 32.82 -22.27
CA ALA A 329 -2.37 32.73 -20.95
C ALA A 329 -2.75 31.29 -20.60
N THR A 330 -3.34 30.57 -21.55
CA THR A 330 -3.69 29.15 -21.38
C THR A 330 -2.46 28.32 -21.02
N ALA A 331 -1.35 28.45 -21.77
CA ALA A 331 -0.13 27.70 -21.50
C ALA A 331 0.51 28.02 -20.13
N ARG A 332 0.39 29.27 -19.65
CA ARG A 332 0.86 29.65 -18.31
C ARG A 332 0.01 28.99 -17.22
N LEU A 333 -1.31 29.06 -17.35
CA LEU A 333 -2.27 28.47 -16.41
C LEU A 333 -2.15 26.95 -16.35
N THR A 334 -2.06 26.27 -17.49
CA THR A 334 -1.99 24.81 -17.56
C THR A 334 -0.60 24.24 -17.29
N GLY A 335 0.41 25.08 -17.01
CA GLY A 335 1.79 24.65 -16.82
C GLY A 335 2.48 25.36 -15.66
N PRO A 336 3.25 26.44 -15.89
CA PRO A 336 4.00 27.15 -14.86
C PRO A 336 3.21 27.55 -13.59
N VAL A 337 2.00 28.10 -13.74
CA VAL A 337 1.19 28.57 -12.61
C VAL A 337 0.71 27.41 -11.75
N ALA A 338 0.11 26.39 -12.38
CA ALA A 338 -0.36 25.20 -11.68
C ALA A 338 0.80 24.53 -10.91
N ARG A 339 1.96 24.34 -11.57
CA ARG A 339 3.16 23.76 -10.95
C ARG A 339 3.70 24.56 -9.76
N ARG A 340 3.69 25.90 -9.83
CA ARG A 340 4.14 26.78 -8.73
C ARG A 340 3.37 26.49 -7.43
N PHE A 341 2.08 26.21 -7.52
CA PHE A 341 1.24 25.91 -6.37
C PHE A 341 1.10 24.42 -6.06
N GLY A 342 1.82 23.55 -6.79
CA GLY A 342 1.71 22.09 -6.69
C GLY A 342 0.44 21.51 -7.32
N LEU A 343 -0.41 22.33 -7.92
CA LEU A 343 -1.73 21.96 -8.41
C LEU A 343 -1.71 21.39 -9.83
N ARG A 344 -2.75 20.66 -10.19
CA ARG A 344 -3.09 20.34 -11.58
C ARG A 344 -3.81 21.50 -12.25
N PRO A 345 -3.83 21.55 -13.60
CA PRO A 345 -4.65 22.51 -14.33
C PRO A 345 -6.12 22.49 -13.88
N ALA A 346 -6.72 21.31 -13.74
CA ALA A 346 -8.10 21.18 -13.27
C ALA A 346 -8.31 21.79 -11.87
N GLN A 347 -7.41 21.51 -10.93
CA GLN A 347 -7.46 22.04 -9.55
C GLN A 347 -7.24 23.56 -9.50
N LEU A 348 -6.32 24.09 -10.31
CA LEU A 348 -6.11 25.53 -10.44
C LEU A 348 -7.38 26.22 -10.98
N LEU A 349 -8.03 25.64 -12.00
CA LEU A 349 -9.28 26.15 -12.56
C LEU A 349 -10.42 26.10 -11.53
N THR A 350 -10.47 25.05 -10.71
CA THR A 350 -11.40 24.95 -9.57
C THR A 350 -11.18 26.07 -8.56
N GLY A 351 -9.92 26.35 -8.20
CA GLY A 351 -9.57 27.47 -7.32
C GLY A 351 -9.95 28.83 -7.90
N ALA A 352 -9.70 29.03 -9.20
CA ALA A 352 -10.08 30.24 -9.91
C ALA A 352 -11.60 30.47 -9.91
N LEU A 353 -12.39 29.41 -10.15
CA LEU A 353 -13.85 29.50 -10.02
C LEU A 353 -14.27 29.81 -8.59
N GLY A 354 -13.66 29.18 -7.58
CA GLY A 354 -13.95 29.45 -6.18
C GLY A 354 -13.78 30.91 -5.80
N LEU A 355 -12.66 31.52 -6.18
CA LEU A 355 -12.42 32.94 -5.94
C LEU A 355 -13.39 33.83 -6.75
N ALA A 356 -13.71 33.45 -7.98
CA ALA A 356 -14.70 34.16 -8.77
C ALA A 356 -16.11 34.11 -8.13
N LEU A 357 -16.48 33.00 -7.51
CA LEU A 357 -17.74 32.87 -6.76
C LEU A 357 -17.74 33.76 -5.51
N ILE A 358 -16.63 33.82 -4.77
CA ILE A 358 -16.41 34.73 -3.62
C ILE A 358 -16.59 36.19 -4.06
N ARG A 359 -15.93 36.60 -5.15
CA ARG A 359 -16.05 37.94 -5.75
C ARG A 359 -17.48 38.22 -6.23
N TRP A 360 -18.12 37.25 -6.87
CA TRP A 360 -19.47 37.37 -7.42
C TRP A 360 -20.55 37.57 -6.34
N ARG A 361 -20.48 36.83 -5.23
CA ARG A 361 -21.45 36.97 -4.12
C ARG A 361 -21.02 37.96 -3.04
N GLY A 362 -19.79 38.47 -3.10
CA GLY A 362 -19.23 39.35 -2.05
C GLY A 362 -19.13 38.66 -0.69
N THR A 363 -18.85 37.35 -0.68
CA THR A 363 -18.87 36.52 0.54
C THR A 363 -17.48 35.97 0.82
N ARG A 364 -17.25 35.50 2.05
CA ARG A 364 -15.97 34.88 2.40
C ARG A 364 -15.85 33.43 1.95
N LEU A 365 -16.95 32.68 2.05
CA LEU A 365 -17.00 31.27 1.69
C LEU A 365 -17.59 31.12 0.29
N ALA A 366 -17.01 30.24 -0.53
CA ALA A 366 -17.65 29.68 -1.72
C ALA A 366 -17.85 28.18 -1.53
N SER A 367 -19.07 27.71 -1.82
CA SER A 367 -19.41 26.29 -1.85
C SER A 367 -20.04 25.91 -3.18
N PHE A 368 -19.52 24.86 -3.81
CA PHE A 368 -19.94 24.38 -5.12
C PHE A 368 -19.50 22.93 -5.29
N ASP A 369 -20.05 22.25 -6.29
CA ASP A 369 -19.68 20.86 -6.60
C ASP A 369 -18.73 20.80 -7.79
N VAL A 370 -17.80 19.85 -7.78
CA VAL A 370 -16.85 19.62 -8.88
C VAL A 370 -16.99 18.21 -9.40
N CYS A 371 -17.26 18.07 -10.70
CA CYS A 371 -17.28 16.78 -11.38
C CYS A 371 -15.86 16.43 -11.85
N THR A 372 -15.31 15.33 -11.35
CA THR A 372 -13.97 14.84 -11.69
C THR A 372 -14.05 13.50 -12.42
N ASP A 373 -12.98 13.09 -13.11
CA ASP A 373 -12.91 11.78 -13.76
C ASP A 373 -12.64 10.60 -12.80
N GLY A 374 -12.36 10.88 -11.52
CA GLY A 374 -11.95 9.91 -10.49
C GLY A 374 -10.60 9.20 -10.72
N ARG A 375 -9.92 9.47 -11.84
CA ARG A 375 -8.63 8.90 -12.23
C ARG A 375 -7.48 9.84 -11.90
N GLN A 376 -7.78 11.05 -11.44
CA GLN A 376 -6.76 12.05 -11.16
C GLN A 376 -5.86 11.63 -10.00
N GLY A 377 -6.34 11.00 -8.94
CA GLY A 377 -5.51 10.62 -7.78
C GLY A 377 -4.23 9.80 -8.08
N THR A 378 -4.25 8.94 -9.11
CA THR A 378 -3.12 8.05 -9.44
C THR A 378 -3.01 7.77 -10.95
N PRO A 379 -1.82 7.91 -11.57
CA PRO A 379 -1.62 7.54 -12.97
C PRO A 379 -2.00 6.08 -13.30
N ALA A 380 -1.95 5.19 -12.31
CA ALA A 380 -2.31 3.78 -12.48
C ALA A 380 -3.80 3.59 -12.84
N LEU A 381 -4.67 4.54 -12.49
CA LEU A 381 -6.10 4.50 -12.85
C LEU A 381 -6.39 5.02 -14.26
N ALA A 382 -5.40 5.54 -14.99
CA ALA A 382 -5.62 6.18 -16.29
C ALA A 382 -6.31 5.28 -17.32
N ARG A 383 -6.08 3.96 -17.25
CA ARG A 383 -6.71 2.94 -18.12
C ARG A 383 -7.81 2.12 -17.43
N THR A 384 -8.10 2.36 -16.15
CA THR A 384 -9.09 1.58 -15.40
C THR A 384 -10.50 1.84 -15.93
N VAL A 385 -11.20 0.75 -16.27
CA VAL A 385 -12.60 0.80 -16.69
C VAL A 385 -13.50 0.59 -15.46
N GLY A 386 -14.37 1.57 -15.22
CA GLY A 386 -15.24 1.61 -14.06
C GLY A 386 -15.98 2.93 -13.93
N PRO A 387 -17.05 3.00 -13.11
CA PRO A 387 -17.72 4.25 -12.80
C PRO A 387 -16.90 5.06 -11.81
N LEU A 388 -15.83 5.69 -12.30
CA LEU A 388 -14.89 6.46 -11.47
C LEU A 388 -15.27 7.94 -11.44
N VAL A 389 -16.02 8.45 -12.43
CA VAL A 389 -16.55 9.82 -12.42
C VAL A 389 -17.35 10.06 -11.14
N GLU A 390 -16.89 11.02 -10.34
CA GLU A 390 -17.50 11.41 -9.09
C GLU A 390 -17.72 12.93 -9.04
N THR A 391 -18.76 13.35 -8.34
CA THR A 391 -18.99 14.75 -8.01
C THR A 391 -18.61 14.97 -6.55
N GLU A 392 -17.61 15.81 -6.33
CA GLU A 392 -17.06 16.09 -5.00
C GLU A 392 -17.44 17.51 -4.55
N PRO A 393 -17.81 17.70 -3.27
CA PRO A 393 -18.12 19.02 -2.73
C PRO A 393 -16.82 19.81 -2.51
N VAL A 394 -16.84 21.09 -2.87
CA VAL A 394 -15.72 22.00 -2.64
C VAL A 394 -16.18 23.15 -1.74
N LEU A 395 -15.34 23.46 -0.75
CA LEU A 395 -15.48 24.61 0.13
C LEU A 395 -14.16 25.38 0.18
N LEU A 396 -14.21 26.67 -0.16
CA LEU A 396 -13.05 27.56 -0.15
C LEU A 396 -13.36 28.83 0.63
N ASP A 397 -12.40 29.29 1.44
CA ASP A 397 -12.46 30.56 2.19
C ASP A 397 -11.46 31.57 1.60
N GLY A 398 -11.91 32.81 1.40
CA GLY A 398 -11.23 33.91 0.74
C GLY A 398 -11.79 35.26 1.18
N ALA A 399 -10.98 36.33 1.14
CA ALA A 399 -11.58 37.68 1.13
C ALA A 399 -11.95 38.06 -0.32
N PRO A 400 -13.07 38.76 -0.58
CA PRO A 400 -13.44 39.15 -1.95
C PRO A 400 -12.36 39.96 -2.68
N ASP A 401 -11.62 40.79 -1.94
CA ASP A 401 -10.53 41.63 -2.41
C ASP A 401 -9.15 40.95 -2.31
N GLN A 402 -9.08 39.66 -1.93
CA GLN A 402 -7.82 38.95 -1.79
C GLN A 402 -7.10 38.80 -3.13
N HIS A 403 -5.78 39.01 -3.10
CA HIS A 403 -4.92 38.81 -4.27
C HIS A 403 -4.88 37.33 -4.68
N VAL A 404 -4.95 37.05 -5.99
CA VAL A 404 -5.15 35.67 -6.49
C VAL A 404 -4.07 34.69 -6.08
N GLN A 405 -2.80 35.13 -6.00
CA GLN A 405 -1.70 34.24 -5.61
C GLN A 405 -1.81 33.82 -4.16
N GLU A 406 -2.13 34.75 -3.27
CA GLU A 406 -2.24 34.48 -1.83
C GLU A 406 -3.42 33.55 -1.56
N PHE A 407 -4.56 33.83 -2.20
CA PHE A 407 -5.73 32.95 -2.16
C PHE A 407 -5.36 31.54 -2.65
N THR A 408 -4.68 31.43 -3.80
CA THR A 408 -4.33 30.13 -4.38
C THR A 408 -3.33 29.37 -3.51
N GLU A 409 -2.33 30.04 -2.92
CA GLU A 409 -1.37 29.42 -2.00
C GLU A 409 -2.03 28.85 -0.76
N ARG A 410 -3.04 29.55 -0.23
CA ARG A 410 -3.83 29.10 0.92
C ARG A 410 -4.80 27.98 0.54
N ALA A 411 -5.49 28.12 -0.59
CA ALA A 411 -6.47 27.15 -1.08
C ALA A 411 -5.82 25.88 -1.65
N ALA A 412 -4.53 25.89 -1.99
CA ALA A 412 -3.85 24.78 -2.65
C ALA A 412 -3.96 23.44 -1.90
N ARG A 413 -4.05 23.47 -0.56
CA ARG A 413 -4.29 22.28 0.25
C ARG A 413 -5.67 21.67 -0.07
N ASN A 414 -6.74 22.44 0.07
CA ASN A 414 -8.12 22.00 -0.18
C ASN A 414 -8.34 21.66 -1.66
N LEU A 415 -7.65 22.33 -2.58
CA LEU A 415 -7.73 22.03 -4.00
C LEU A 415 -7.00 20.73 -4.37
N GLY A 416 -5.99 20.34 -3.59
CA GLY A 416 -5.23 19.11 -3.79
C GLY A 416 -6.06 17.85 -3.55
N THR A 417 -7.04 17.91 -2.65
CA THR A 417 -7.93 16.77 -2.30
C THR A 417 -8.90 16.43 -3.42
N VAL A 418 -9.22 17.40 -4.28
CA VAL A 418 -10.17 17.24 -5.40
C VAL A 418 -9.67 16.20 -6.41
N GLY A 419 -10.50 15.19 -6.69
CA GLY A 419 -10.27 14.13 -7.67
C GLY A 419 -9.45 12.95 -7.14
N ARG A 420 -9.34 12.80 -5.82
CA ARG A 420 -8.63 11.69 -5.16
C ARG A 420 -9.52 10.55 -4.71
N ALA A 421 -10.83 10.64 -4.91
CA ALA A 421 -11.83 9.70 -4.41
C ALA A 421 -11.91 9.58 -2.87
N ALA A 422 -11.24 10.47 -2.13
CA ALA A 422 -11.29 10.49 -0.66
C ALA A 422 -12.69 10.85 -0.15
N PHE A 423 -13.39 11.76 -0.83
CA PHE A 423 -14.79 12.07 -0.53
C PHE A 423 -15.67 10.83 -0.60
N GLY A 424 -15.61 10.10 -1.73
CA GLY A 424 -16.35 8.87 -1.92
C GLY A 424 -15.99 7.80 -0.88
N ALA A 425 -14.71 7.67 -0.54
CA ALA A 425 -14.25 6.76 0.51
C ALA A 425 -14.87 7.09 1.88
N CYS A 426 -14.78 8.34 2.34
CA CYS A 426 -15.35 8.76 3.63
C CYS A 426 -16.89 8.66 3.63
N ARG A 427 -17.55 9.03 2.53
CA ARG A 427 -19.01 8.93 2.38
C ARG A 427 -19.53 7.50 2.58
N GLU A 428 -18.78 6.50 2.09
CA GLU A 428 -19.22 5.10 2.16
C GLU A 428 -18.65 4.32 3.36
N HIS A 429 -17.41 4.61 3.76
CA HIS A 429 -16.64 3.75 4.67
C HIS A 429 -16.14 4.43 5.94
N ALA A 430 -16.45 5.71 6.20
CA ALA A 430 -16.03 6.34 7.45
C ALA A 430 -16.57 5.56 8.68
N ALA A 431 -15.70 5.41 9.69
CA ALA A 431 -16.03 4.68 10.91
C ALA A 431 -17.22 5.31 11.66
N ASP A 432 -17.33 6.65 11.60
CA ASP A 432 -18.45 7.43 12.14
C ASP A 432 -19.71 7.31 11.25
N PRO A 433 -20.79 6.64 11.71
CA PRO A 433 -22.03 6.53 10.94
C PRO A 433 -22.72 7.87 10.70
N ALA A 434 -22.57 8.84 11.61
CA ALA A 434 -23.18 10.16 11.46
C ALA A 434 -22.51 10.94 10.33
N LEU A 435 -21.18 10.89 10.25
CA LEU A 435 -20.44 11.49 9.14
C LEU A 435 -20.87 10.88 7.79
N ARG A 436 -21.00 9.54 7.70
CA ARG A 436 -21.49 8.89 6.46
C ARG A 436 -22.86 9.41 6.05
N LEU A 437 -23.78 9.56 7.00
CA LEU A 437 -25.11 10.10 6.72
C LEU A 437 -25.06 11.55 6.23
N VAL A 438 -24.28 12.40 6.89
CA VAL A 438 -24.08 13.81 6.51
C VAL A 438 -23.48 13.95 5.11
N LEU A 439 -22.49 13.13 4.76
CA LEU A 439 -21.85 13.17 3.44
C LEU A 439 -22.73 12.60 2.32
N ARG A 440 -23.68 11.72 2.64
CA ARG A 440 -24.68 11.21 1.69
C ARG A 440 -25.79 12.21 1.42
N GLU A 441 -26.16 13.01 2.44
CA GLU A 441 -27.25 13.98 2.40
C GLU A 441 -26.73 15.43 2.50
N LEU A 442 -25.72 15.77 1.68
CA LEU A 442 -25.16 17.11 1.68
C LEU A 442 -26.18 18.17 1.25
N VAL A 443 -26.10 19.34 1.88
CA VAL A 443 -26.93 20.51 1.52
C VAL A 443 -26.79 20.83 0.03
N PRO A 444 -27.87 20.89 -0.77
CA PRO A 444 -27.77 21.19 -2.20
C PRO A 444 -27.17 22.57 -2.50
N VAL A 445 -26.34 22.68 -3.55
CA VAL A 445 -25.68 23.92 -3.98
C VAL A 445 -26.11 24.37 -5.37
N LEU A 446 -25.94 25.66 -5.64
CA LEU A 446 -26.35 26.27 -6.92
C LEU A 446 -25.45 25.91 -8.09
N VAL A 447 -24.16 25.67 -7.84
CA VAL A 447 -23.14 25.61 -8.89
C VAL A 447 -22.48 24.23 -8.92
N ARG A 448 -22.42 23.64 -10.11
CA ARG A 448 -21.52 22.53 -10.43
C ARG A 448 -20.50 22.95 -11.46
N PHE A 449 -19.25 22.56 -11.28
CA PHE A 449 -18.14 22.84 -12.17
C PHE A 449 -17.54 21.55 -12.73
N THR A 450 -17.29 21.52 -14.04
CA THR A 450 -16.54 20.43 -14.68
C THR A 450 -15.24 21.00 -15.26
N PRO A 451 -14.13 20.91 -14.50
CA PRO A 451 -12.82 21.20 -15.04
C PRO A 451 -12.43 20.10 -16.02
N ASP A 452 -12.17 20.46 -17.27
CA ASP A 452 -11.78 19.57 -18.37
C ASP A 452 -12.91 18.74 -19.00
N THR A 453 -13.45 19.18 -20.15
CA THR A 453 -14.64 18.58 -20.80
C THR A 453 -14.44 17.19 -21.45
N GLY A 454 -13.35 16.50 -21.16
CA GLY A 454 -13.26 15.05 -21.38
C GLY A 454 -14.22 14.28 -20.49
N VAL A 455 -14.53 14.83 -19.31
CA VAL A 455 -15.54 14.33 -18.38
C VAL A 455 -16.89 14.91 -18.76
N ARG A 456 -17.92 14.04 -18.83
CA ARG A 456 -19.31 14.47 -18.93
C ARG A 456 -20.06 14.03 -17.68
N PRO A 457 -20.82 14.92 -17.02
CA PRO A 457 -21.70 14.51 -15.94
C PRO A 457 -22.72 13.50 -16.45
N ALA A 458 -23.17 12.61 -15.56
CA ALA A 458 -24.21 11.63 -15.89
C ALA A 458 -25.46 12.32 -16.47
N PRO A 459 -26.14 11.71 -17.46
CA PRO A 459 -27.37 12.27 -18.03
C PRO A 459 -28.44 12.48 -16.95
N ARG A 460 -29.20 13.58 -17.07
CA ARG A 460 -30.27 13.93 -16.12
C ARG A 460 -31.41 12.88 -16.17
N PRO A 461 -32.02 12.49 -15.04
CA PRO A 461 -33.31 11.82 -15.07
C PRO A 461 -34.36 12.78 -15.65
N ALA A 462 -35.21 12.30 -16.55
CA ALA A 462 -36.25 13.11 -17.19
C ALA A 462 -37.40 13.53 -16.24
N ARG A 463 -37.32 13.20 -14.94
CA ARG A 463 -38.41 13.37 -13.95
C ARG A 463 -38.02 14.19 -12.72
N THR A 464 -36.77 14.61 -12.59
CA THR A 464 -36.31 15.40 -11.46
C THR A 464 -35.67 16.68 -11.99
N ALA A 465 -36.23 17.83 -11.61
CA ALA A 465 -35.54 19.09 -11.76
C ALA A 465 -34.11 18.95 -11.20
N GLY A 466 -33.10 19.38 -11.97
CA GLY A 466 -31.70 19.21 -11.57
C GLY A 466 -31.42 19.88 -10.21
N PRO A 467 -30.38 19.47 -9.46
CA PRO A 467 -30.02 20.12 -8.20
C PRO A 467 -29.23 21.44 -8.38
N TYR A 468 -28.72 21.71 -9.59
CA TYR A 468 -27.84 22.86 -9.86
C TYR A 468 -28.49 23.90 -10.78
N ALA A 469 -28.45 25.16 -10.38
CA ALA A 469 -28.91 26.29 -11.19
C ALA A 469 -27.88 26.70 -12.24
N ILE A 470 -26.60 26.44 -12.00
CA ILE A 470 -25.49 26.77 -12.90
C ILE A 470 -24.59 25.54 -13.08
N GLU A 471 -24.39 25.13 -14.32
CA GLU A 471 -23.42 24.13 -14.72
C GLU A 471 -22.30 24.79 -15.53
N ALA A 472 -21.17 25.05 -14.87
CA ALA A 472 -20.00 25.65 -15.49
C ALA A 472 -19.03 24.58 -16.02
N GLY A 473 -18.39 24.86 -17.16
CA GLY A 473 -17.40 23.97 -17.77
C GLY A 473 -16.21 24.73 -18.33
N ALA A 474 -15.02 24.15 -18.19
CA ALA A 474 -13.79 24.68 -18.76
C ALA A 474 -13.07 23.60 -19.60
N ARG A 475 -12.60 23.94 -20.79
CA ARG A 475 -11.89 23.00 -21.68
C ARG A 475 -10.81 23.62 -22.52
N VAL A 476 -9.73 22.88 -22.73
CA VAL A 476 -8.68 23.30 -23.67
C VAL A 476 -8.98 22.72 -25.05
N ARG A 477 -9.14 23.57 -26.06
CA ARG A 477 -9.29 23.15 -27.47
C ARG A 477 -8.35 23.95 -28.35
N GLY A 478 -7.51 23.28 -29.14
CA GLY A 478 -6.54 23.94 -30.03
C GLY A 478 -5.56 24.87 -29.29
N GLY A 479 -5.21 24.53 -28.04
CA GLY A 479 -4.32 25.31 -27.16
C GLY A 479 -4.96 26.55 -26.52
N ARG A 480 -6.29 26.71 -26.59
CA ARG A 480 -7.03 27.82 -25.97
C ARG A 480 -8.01 27.28 -24.93
N LEU A 481 -8.09 27.93 -23.77
CA LEU A 481 -9.07 27.61 -22.74
C LEU A 481 -10.43 28.24 -23.11
N HIS A 482 -11.45 27.40 -23.29
CA HIS A 482 -12.84 27.79 -23.46
C HIS A 482 -13.58 27.59 -22.14
N VAL A 483 -14.20 28.63 -21.62
CA VAL A 483 -15.04 28.58 -20.42
C VAL A 483 -16.45 28.95 -20.82
N GLY A 484 -17.44 28.19 -20.37
CA GLY A 484 -18.86 28.46 -20.61
C GLY A 484 -19.73 27.84 -19.53
N LEU A 485 -21.03 28.15 -19.55
CA LEU A 485 -21.98 27.60 -18.59
C LEU A 485 -23.36 27.42 -19.22
N ASP A 486 -24.07 26.42 -18.72
CA ASP A 486 -25.51 26.27 -18.90
C ASP A 486 -26.19 26.68 -17.57
N TRP A 487 -27.30 27.39 -17.62
CA TRP A 487 -27.96 27.90 -16.41
C TRP A 487 -29.48 27.84 -16.49
N LEU A 488 -30.11 27.79 -15.32
CA LEU A 488 -31.56 27.84 -15.13
C LEU A 488 -31.91 29.11 -14.37
N PRO A 489 -32.86 29.94 -14.86
CA PRO A 489 -33.31 31.09 -14.11
C PRO A 489 -33.90 30.71 -12.75
N SER A 490 -33.35 31.28 -11.68
CA SER A 490 -33.88 31.17 -10.32
C SER A 490 -33.78 32.52 -9.62
N VAL A 491 -34.88 33.27 -9.64
CA VAL A 491 -34.94 34.61 -9.00
C VAL A 491 -34.74 34.50 -7.48
N HIS A 492 -35.28 33.44 -6.85
CA HIS A 492 -35.15 33.21 -5.41
C HIS A 492 -33.71 32.95 -4.96
N ASP A 493 -32.91 32.36 -5.84
CA ASP A 493 -31.48 32.09 -5.61
C ASP A 493 -30.58 33.20 -6.19
N GLY A 494 -31.17 34.28 -6.73
CA GLY A 494 -30.42 35.37 -7.35
C GLY A 494 -29.60 34.92 -8.56
N VAL A 495 -30.15 34.00 -9.37
CA VAL A 495 -29.60 33.52 -10.64
C VAL A 495 -30.46 34.09 -11.79
N THR A 496 -30.00 35.22 -12.32
CA THR A 496 -30.54 35.95 -13.48
C THR A 496 -29.49 36.02 -14.59
N GLY A 497 -29.89 36.40 -15.82
CA GLY A 497 -28.95 36.59 -16.94
C GLY A 497 -27.81 37.55 -16.59
N GLU A 498 -28.14 38.71 -16.01
CA GLU A 498 -27.12 39.70 -15.55
C GLU A 498 -26.17 39.12 -14.50
N SER A 499 -26.69 38.31 -13.56
CA SER A 499 -25.85 37.69 -12.53
C SER A 499 -24.89 36.64 -13.11
N VAL A 500 -25.33 35.94 -14.17
CA VAL A 500 -24.55 34.93 -14.89
C VAL A 500 -23.43 35.59 -15.70
N ASP A 501 -23.72 36.73 -16.33
CA ASP A 501 -22.73 37.56 -17.01
C ASP A 501 -21.66 38.08 -16.04
N ALA A 502 -22.08 38.56 -14.86
CA ALA A 502 -21.18 39.01 -13.81
C ALA A 502 -20.26 37.88 -13.29
N LEU A 503 -20.80 36.67 -13.11
CA LEU A 503 -20.00 35.51 -12.73
C LEU A 503 -18.94 35.19 -13.80
N LEU A 504 -19.31 35.18 -15.08
CA LEU A 504 -18.36 34.91 -16.17
C LEU A 504 -17.28 35.99 -16.28
N ALA A 505 -17.63 37.26 -16.03
CA ALA A 505 -16.66 38.34 -15.97
C ALA A 505 -15.66 38.13 -14.82
N ALA A 506 -16.14 37.79 -13.62
CA ALA A 506 -15.28 37.48 -12.47
C ALA A 506 -14.35 36.28 -12.73
N VAL A 507 -14.86 35.21 -13.36
CA VAL A 507 -14.04 34.05 -13.74
C VAL A 507 -12.96 34.44 -14.73
N ARG A 508 -13.26 35.30 -15.71
CA ARG A 508 -12.26 35.79 -16.67
C ARG A 508 -11.16 36.59 -15.97
N GLU A 509 -11.54 37.54 -15.13
CA GLU A 509 -10.62 38.42 -14.42
C GLU A 509 -9.63 37.63 -13.56
N VAL A 510 -10.14 36.70 -12.74
CA VAL A 510 -9.30 35.84 -11.89
C VAL A 510 -8.30 35.01 -12.70
N LEU A 511 -8.74 34.44 -13.83
CA LEU A 511 -7.86 33.65 -14.70
C LEU A 511 -6.79 34.49 -15.40
N GLU A 512 -7.13 35.72 -15.81
CA GLU A 512 -6.17 36.66 -16.42
C GLU A 512 -5.14 37.16 -15.40
N GLU A 513 -5.57 37.48 -14.16
CA GLU A 513 -4.70 37.86 -13.03
C GLU A 513 -3.72 36.73 -12.70
N LEU A 514 -4.21 35.48 -12.56
CA LEU A 514 -3.36 34.30 -12.33
C LEU A 514 -2.36 34.07 -13.47
N ALA A 515 -2.79 34.27 -14.71
CA ALA A 515 -1.90 34.14 -15.86
C ALA A 515 -0.83 35.23 -15.90
N GLY A 516 -1.09 36.43 -15.37
CA GLY A 516 -0.15 37.55 -15.32
C GLY A 516 0.91 37.44 -14.23
N ALA A 517 0.62 36.74 -13.13
CA ALA A 517 1.42 36.78 -11.91
C ALA A 517 2.77 36.00 -11.96
N VAL A 518 3.10 35.36 -13.08
CA VAL A 518 4.41 34.71 -13.32
C VAL A 518 5.42 35.80 -13.73
N GLY A 519 5.93 36.54 -12.74
CA GLY A 519 6.93 37.59 -12.97
C GLY A 519 7.50 38.29 -11.73
N GLU A 520 6.76 38.41 -10.62
CA GLU A 520 7.06 39.45 -9.61
C GLU A 520 7.58 38.99 -8.23
N ARG A 521 7.67 37.69 -7.92
CA ARG A 521 8.24 37.19 -6.63
C ARG A 521 9.05 35.90 -6.79
N ALA A 522 10.23 36.00 -7.40
CA ALA A 522 11.25 34.96 -7.38
C ALA A 522 12.48 35.52 -6.65
N GLY A 523 12.64 35.17 -5.38
CA GLY A 523 13.79 35.54 -4.56
C GLY A 523 14.16 34.38 -3.64
N ARG A 524 15.46 34.15 -3.44
CA ARG A 524 16.02 33.14 -2.54
C ARG A 524 15.36 33.22 -1.16
N SER A 525 14.95 32.07 -0.63
CA SER A 525 14.34 31.94 0.70
C SER A 525 15.33 31.27 1.65
N THR A 526 15.57 31.87 2.81
CA THR A 526 16.53 31.38 3.82
C THR A 526 15.81 31.12 5.15
N VAL A 527 16.09 29.98 5.78
CA VAL A 527 15.55 29.57 7.08
C VAL A 527 16.67 29.01 7.98
N ALA A 528 16.49 29.02 9.30
CA ALA A 528 17.49 28.46 10.21
C ALA A 528 17.60 26.93 10.05
N ALA A 529 18.82 26.38 10.16
CA ALA A 529 19.01 24.93 10.25
C ALA A 529 18.48 24.39 11.58
N SER A 530 17.88 23.19 11.55
CA SER A 530 17.44 22.52 12.77
C SER A 530 18.64 22.11 13.65
N PRO A 531 18.44 21.88 14.96
CA PRO A 531 19.49 21.35 15.84
C PRO A 531 20.13 20.05 15.30
N LEU A 532 19.31 19.12 14.82
CA LEU A 532 19.78 17.86 14.20
C LEU A 532 20.64 18.13 12.95
N GLN A 533 20.22 19.04 12.07
CA GLN A 533 20.99 19.39 10.88
C GLN A 533 22.36 19.97 11.23
N ARG A 534 22.45 20.79 12.28
CA ARG A 534 23.73 21.33 12.77
C ARG A 534 24.65 20.23 13.30
N GLU A 535 24.11 19.25 14.02
CA GLU A 535 24.89 18.11 14.52
C GLU A 535 25.41 17.23 13.40
N LEU A 536 24.57 16.90 12.42
CA LEU A 536 24.97 16.11 11.25
C LEU A 536 26.03 16.85 10.41
N LEU A 537 25.88 18.17 10.24
CA LEU A 537 26.87 18.98 9.53
C LEU A 537 28.20 19.05 10.29
N ALA A 538 28.17 19.23 11.61
CA ALA A 538 29.37 19.24 12.44
C ALA A 538 30.11 17.89 12.45
N ASP A 539 29.39 16.76 12.48
CA ASP A 539 30.00 15.43 12.39
C ASP A 539 30.66 15.20 11.01
N ALA A 540 30.01 15.65 9.93
CA ALA A 540 30.56 15.58 8.58
C ALA A 540 31.85 16.41 8.46
N ASP A 541 31.85 17.65 8.97
CA ASP A 541 33.01 18.54 8.96
C ASP A 541 34.18 17.99 9.80
N ALA A 542 33.89 17.27 10.89
CA ALA A 542 34.90 16.64 11.74
C ALA A 542 35.55 15.40 11.10
N HIS A 543 34.91 14.79 10.10
CA HIS A 543 35.35 13.53 9.48
C HIS A 543 35.35 13.57 7.94
N PRO A 544 36.06 14.53 7.31
CA PRO A 544 36.05 14.71 5.86
C PRO A 544 36.65 13.49 5.14
N GLY A 545 36.08 13.14 3.98
CA GLY A 545 36.57 12.05 3.12
C GLY A 545 36.36 10.62 3.67
N THR A 546 35.74 10.48 4.85
CA THR A 546 35.45 9.17 5.47
C THR A 546 34.18 8.51 4.93
N GLY A 547 33.34 9.27 4.22
CA GLY A 547 31.98 8.84 3.82
C GLY A 547 30.96 8.90 4.96
N ARG A 548 31.30 9.47 6.13
CA ARG A 548 30.32 9.74 7.19
C ARG A 548 29.27 10.72 6.71
N GLN A 549 28.02 10.51 7.16
CA GLN A 549 26.83 11.25 6.74
C GLN A 549 26.46 11.14 5.24
N ILE A 550 27.09 10.22 4.50
CA ILE A 550 26.76 9.90 3.11
C ILE A 550 26.08 8.54 3.09
N GLU A 551 24.79 8.50 2.76
CA GLU A 551 24.03 7.26 2.58
C GLU A 551 23.76 6.99 1.10
N GLN A 552 23.47 5.73 0.79
CA GLN A 552 23.19 5.29 -0.57
C GLN A 552 22.00 4.34 -0.63
N LEU A 553 21.20 4.47 -1.69
CA LEU A 553 20.25 3.47 -2.13
C LEU A 553 20.75 2.83 -3.43
N SER A 554 20.65 1.51 -3.54
CA SER A 554 21.05 0.77 -4.74
C SER A 554 19.96 -0.22 -5.14
N TRP A 555 19.61 -0.25 -6.42
CA TRP A 555 18.67 -1.22 -7.01
C TRP A 555 19.02 -1.52 -8.46
N VAL A 556 18.38 -2.55 -9.02
CA VAL A 556 18.53 -2.91 -10.43
C VAL A 556 17.26 -2.57 -11.21
N TRP A 557 17.47 -1.96 -12.37
CA TRP A 557 16.46 -1.65 -13.38
C TRP A 557 16.60 -2.64 -14.54
N HIS A 558 15.56 -3.43 -14.76
CA HIS A 558 15.48 -4.41 -15.84
C HIS A 558 14.59 -3.88 -16.96
N GLY A 559 14.99 -4.10 -18.21
CA GLY A 559 14.29 -3.60 -19.40
C GLY A 559 14.82 -2.24 -19.88
N PRO A 560 14.11 -1.58 -20.82
CA PRO A 560 14.58 -0.34 -21.42
C PRO A 560 14.62 0.80 -20.40
N LEU A 561 15.75 1.52 -20.35
CA LEU A 561 15.91 2.74 -19.56
C LEU A 561 16.14 3.93 -20.50
N ASP A 562 15.13 4.80 -20.62
CA ASP A 562 15.26 6.07 -21.33
C ASP A 562 15.91 7.09 -20.40
N VAL A 563 17.21 7.34 -20.62
CA VAL A 563 17.99 8.29 -19.79
C VAL A 563 17.46 9.72 -19.92
N GLY A 564 16.97 10.13 -21.09
CA GLY A 564 16.40 11.47 -21.28
C GLY A 564 15.14 11.66 -20.45
N ARG A 565 14.25 10.67 -20.47
CA ARG A 565 13.05 10.62 -19.62
C ARG A 565 13.41 10.52 -18.15
N PHE A 566 14.41 9.72 -17.78
CA PHE A 566 14.92 9.57 -16.42
C PHE A 566 15.40 10.91 -15.85
N THR A 567 16.24 11.63 -16.59
CA THR A 567 16.74 12.95 -16.20
C THR A 567 15.61 13.98 -16.13
N THR A 568 14.67 13.96 -17.09
CA THR A 568 13.52 14.88 -17.09
C THR A 568 12.61 14.66 -15.90
N ALA A 569 12.33 13.40 -15.54
CA ALA A 569 11.56 13.02 -14.37
C ALA A 569 12.21 13.54 -13.08
N TRP A 570 13.51 13.32 -12.89
CA TRP A 570 14.25 13.86 -11.74
C TRP A 570 14.29 15.39 -11.72
N GLN A 571 14.45 16.04 -12.87
CA GLN A 571 14.35 17.51 -12.95
C GLN A 571 12.98 17.99 -12.46
N SER A 572 11.90 17.30 -12.85
CA SER A 572 10.56 17.63 -12.38
C SER A 572 10.40 17.45 -10.87
N VAL A 573 11.10 16.50 -10.25
CA VAL A 573 11.14 16.34 -8.78
C VAL A 573 11.95 17.47 -8.14
N PHE A 574 13.12 17.82 -8.67
CA PHE A 574 13.96 18.93 -8.18
C PHE A 574 13.23 20.28 -8.22
N ASP A 575 12.47 20.53 -9.30
CA ASP A 575 11.69 21.76 -9.44
C ASP A 575 10.62 21.87 -8.34
N ARG A 576 9.97 20.74 -8.01
CA ARG A 576 8.91 20.68 -6.99
C ARG A 576 9.44 20.72 -5.55
N GLU A 577 10.51 19.99 -5.27
CA GLU A 577 10.93 19.69 -3.89
C GLU A 577 12.01 20.66 -3.39
N ALA A 578 11.62 21.56 -2.48
CA ALA A 578 12.49 22.63 -2.00
C ALA A 578 13.81 22.11 -1.39
N VAL A 579 13.79 20.97 -0.70
CA VAL A 579 15.00 20.37 -0.09
C VAL A 579 16.05 19.98 -1.13
N LEU A 580 15.63 19.58 -2.34
CA LEU A 580 16.55 19.22 -3.43
C LEU A 580 17.24 20.45 -4.02
N ARG A 581 16.68 21.62 -3.76
CA ARG A 581 17.25 22.92 -4.10
C ARG A 581 17.84 23.64 -2.89
N ALA A 582 18.06 22.95 -1.78
CA ALA A 582 18.58 23.54 -0.55
C ALA A 582 20.10 23.38 -0.43
N SER A 583 20.75 24.34 0.23
CA SER A 583 22.15 24.25 0.66
C SER A 583 22.36 24.96 2.00
N PHE A 584 23.40 24.59 2.75
CA PHE A 584 23.82 25.34 3.94
C PHE A 584 24.74 26.52 3.58
N ASP A 585 24.72 27.57 4.41
CA ASP A 585 25.75 28.59 4.39
C ASP A 585 27.00 28.19 5.22
N HIS A 586 27.99 29.08 5.27
CA HIS A 586 29.26 28.87 5.98
C HIS A 586 29.29 29.55 7.37
N GLY A 587 28.12 29.93 7.90
CA GLY A 587 28.01 30.60 9.19
C GLY A 587 28.31 29.66 10.36
N ARG A 588 28.59 30.25 11.54
CA ARG A 588 28.70 29.52 12.81
C ARG A 588 27.37 28.86 13.20
N ASP A 589 26.27 29.55 12.91
CA ASP A 589 24.90 29.04 13.03
C ASP A 589 24.32 28.92 11.62
N PRO A 590 24.54 27.77 10.94
CA PRO A 590 24.29 27.67 9.52
C PRO A 590 22.80 27.82 9.19
N ALA A 591 22.49 28.55 8.13
CA ALA A 591 21.14 28.65 7.58
C ALA A 591 20.97 27.77 6.34
N VAL A 592 19.74 27.31 6.10
CA VAL A 592 19.33 26.59 4.90
C VAL A 592 18.79 27.60 3.88
N THR A 593 19.44 27.68 2.72
CA THR A 593 19.03 28.52 1.61
C THR A 593 18.41 27.68 0.50
N VAL A 594 17.18 28.03 0.07
CA VAL A 594 16.47 27.39 -1.03
C VAL A 594 16.67 28.20 -2.31
N HIS A 595 17.27 27.56 -3.32
CA HIS A 595 17.58 28.13 -4.62
C HIS A 595 16.41 27.95 -5.60
N ASP A 596 16.28 28.82 -6.59
CA ASP A 596 15.15 28.79 -7.53
C ASP A 596 15.15 27.55 -8.43
N ARG A 597 16.34 27.14 -8.90
CA ARG A 597 16.51 26.00 -9.78
C ARG A 597 17.85 25.33 -9.55
N VAL A 598 17.83 24.00 -9.53
CA VAL A 598 19.01 23.14 -9.47
C VAL A 598 18.81 22.02 -10.48
N VAL A 599 19.89 21.62 -11.14
CA VAL A 599 19.89 20.53 -12.12
C VAL A 599 20.39 19.27 -11.42
N PRO A 600 19.69 18.12 -11.52
CA PRO A 600 20.15 16.88 -10.93
C PRO A 600 21.44 16.39 -11.61
N GLU A 601 22.42 15.95 -10.82
CA GLU A 601 23.61 15.27 -11.33
C GLU A 601 23.24 13.80 -11.64
N VAL A 602 23.12 13.47 -12.93
CA VAL A 602 22.91 12.10 -13.44
C VAL A 602 24.16 11.68 -14.19
N VAL A 603 24.91 10.74 -13.64
CA VAL A 603 26.14 10.19 -14.23
C VAL A 603 25.84 8.79 -14.75
N ARG A 604 26.21 8.49 -15.99
CA ARG A 604 26.19 7.12 -16.52
C ARG A 604 27.61 6.64 -16.71
N THR A 605 27.93 5.50 -16.13
CA THR A 605 29.25 4.86 -16.22
C THR A 605 29.10 3.45 -16.73
N ALA A 606 30.00 3.07 -17.64
CA ALA A 606 30.14 1.69 -18.09
C ALA A 606 30.45 0.77 -16.89
N HIS A 607 30.21 -0.54 -17.07
CA HIS A 607 30.43 -1.54 -16.04
C HIS A 607 31.84 -1.38 -15.41
N PRO A 608 31.94 -1.10 -14.11
CA PRO A 608 33.24 -0.94 -13.47
C PRO A 608 33.97 -2.29 -13.47
N GLY A 609 35.27 -2.29 -13.81
CA GLY A 609 36.11 -3.49 -13.68
C GLY A 609 36.43 -3.88 -12.22
N SER A 610 36.07 -3.03 -11.26
CA SER A 610 36.17 -3.25 -9.81
C SER A 610 34.91 -3.91 -9.25
N SER A 611 35.02 -4.53 -8.07
CA SER A 611 33.86 -5.14 -7.43
C SER A 611 32.80 -4.07 -7.05
N LEU A 612 31.53 -4.48 -6.98
CA LEU A 612 30.45 -3.57 -6.58
C LEU A 612 30.68 -2.93 -5.19
N PRO A 613 31.10 -3.67 -4.14
CA PRO A 613 31.36 -3.07 -2.83
C PRO A 613 32.45 -1.99 -2.87
N GLU A 614 33.49 -2.16 -3.68
CA GLU A 614 34.55 -1.15 -3.86
C GLU A 614 34.02 0.10 -4.55
N THR A 615 33.17 -0.09 -5.57
CA THR A 615 32.52 1.00 -6.32
C THR A 615 31.62 1.84 -5.39
N LEU A 616 30.77 1.18 -4.60
CA LEU A 616 29.92 1.83 -3.61
C LEU A 616 30.75 2.61 -2.58
N ALA A 617 31.78 1.98 -2.02
CA ALA A 617 32.64 2.62 -1.02
C ALA A 617 33.45 3.80 -1.61
N ALA A 618 33.87 3.72 -2.87
CA ALA A 618 34.54 4.83 -3.55
C ALA A 618 33.59 6.01 -3.78
N ASP A 619 32.36 5.75 -4.20
CA ASP A 619 31.34 6.79 -4.37
C ASP A 619 30.94 7.46 -3.04
N GLN A 620 30.87 6.70 -1.94
CA GLN A 620 30.66 7.25 -0.59
C GLN A 620 31.80 8.17 -0.16
N ARG A 621 33.06 7.77 -0.39
CA ARG A 621 34.24 8.60 -0.05
C ARG A 621 34.37 9.85 -0.92
N ARG A 622 33.88 9.81 -2.18
CA ARG A 622 33.74 11.01 -3.02
C ARG A 622 32.84 12.05 -2.35
N GLY A 623 31.82 11.59 -1.62
CA GLY A 623 30.94 12.43 -0.82
C GLY A 623 30.08 13.39 -1.64
N LEU A 624 29.42 14.28 -0.90
CA LEU A 624 28.61 15.41 -1.36
C LEU A 624 28.84 16.57 -0.41
N ASP A 625 29.08 17.77 -0.92
CA ASP A 625 29.19 18.97 -0.09
C ASP A 625 27.79 19.54 0.17
N PRO A 626 27.27 19.51 1.42
CA PRO A 626 25.93 19.99 1.72
C PRO A 626 25.81 21.53 1.67
N ARG A 627 26.92 22.25 1.47
CA ARG A 627 26.95 23.71 1.22
C ARG A 627 26.76 24.06 -0.26
N SER A 628 26.85 23.06 -1.13
CA SER A 628 26.46 23.15 -2.53
C SER A 628 25.03 22.62 -2.70
N PRO A 629 24.17 23.29 -3.50
CA PRO A 629 22.81 22.80 -3.70
C PRO A 629 22.78 21.50 -4.52
N GLY A 630 21.77 20.67 -4.29
CA GLY A 630 21.67 19.33 -4.88
C GLY A 630 22.17 18.26 -3.90
N PRO A 631 21.38 17.92 -2.86
CA PRO A 631 21.80 17.02 -1.77
C PRO A 631 21.87 15.54 -2.17
N LEU A 632 21.68 15.22 -3.46
CA LEU A 632 21.76 13.87 -3.98
C LEU A 632 22.39 13.82 -5.38
N ARG A 633 23.02 12.69 -5.69
CA ARG A 633 23.60 12.33 -6.99
C ARG A 633 23.07 10.98 -7.45
N LEU A 634 22.85 10.82 -8.75
CA LEU A 634 22.39 9.58 -9.37
C LEU A 634 23.48 9.02 -10.29
N THR A 635 23.88 7.77 -10.06
CA THR A 635 24.85 7.06 -10.88
C THR A 635 24.19 5.82 -11.50
N LEU A 636 24.17 5.77 -12.83
CA LEU A 636 23.68 4.65 -13.64
C LEU A 636 24.88 3.77 -14.02
N LEU A 637 24.93 2.56 -13.50
CA LEU A 637 25.95 1.56 -13.76
C LEU A 637 25.41 0.54 -14.76
N ASP A 638 26.00 0.49 -15.95
CA ASP A 638 25.60 -0.51 -16.95
C ASP A 638 25.95 -1.94 -16.45
N GLY A 639 25.02 -2.89 -16.60
CA GLY A 639 25.22 -4.29 -16.23
C GLY A 639 26.10 -5.05 -17.23
N SER A 640 26.61 -6.21 -16.80
CA SER A 640 27.33 -7.13 -17.69
C SER A 640 26.33 -7.73 -18.69
N PRO A 641 26.67 -7.86 -19.99
CA PRO A 641 25.83 -8.56 -20.95
C PRO A 641 25.80 -10.05 -20.61
N GLY A 642 24.65 -10.54 -20.13
CA GLY A 642 24.47 -11.96 -19.87
C GLY A 642 23.30 -12.23 -18.93
N ASP A 643 22.16 -12.59 -19.50
CA ASP A 643 21.12 -13.48 -18.92
C ASP A 643 20.03 -13.86 -19.96
N GLY A 644 20.32 -13.75 -21.27
CA GLY A 644 19.37 -14.11 -22.34
C GLY A 644 18.30 -13.06 -22.67
N THR A 645 18.36 -11.86 -22.07
CA THR A 645 17.58 -10.68 -22.48
C THR A 645 18.41 -9.78 -23.42
N ASP A 646 17.78 -9.20 -24.44
CA ASP A 646 18.44 -8.33 -25.44
C ASP A 646 18.93 -6.97 -24.86
N VAL A 647 18.54 -6.62 -23.62
CA VAL A 647 18.91 -5.35 -22.95
C VAL A 647 19.57 -5.64 -21.59
N PRO A 648 20.83 -5.21 -21.37
CA PRO A 648 21.51 -5.42 -20.08
C PRO A 648 20.84 -4.59 -18.98
N ALA A 649 20.65 -5.20 -17.81
CA ALA A 649 20.09 -4.53 -16.65
C ALA A 649 20.98 -3.38 -16.18
N THR A 650 20.40 -2.26 -15.76
CA THR A 650 21.14 -1.08 -15.27
C THR A 650 21.03 -1.02 -13.75
N ARG A 651 22.15 -0.95 -13.03
CA ARG A 651 22.12 -0.69 -11.60
C ARG A 651 22.06 0.82 -11.35
N VAL A 652 21.08 1.25 -10.59
CA VAL A 652 20.93 2.65 -10.21
C VAL A 652 21.43 2.82 -8.78
N LEU A 653 22.33 3.77 -8.61
CA LEU A 653 22.88 4.19 -7.32
C LEU A 653 22.45 5.63 -7.04
N LEU A 654 21.75 5.85 -5.93
CA LEU A 654 21.36 7.17 -5.44
C LEU A 654 22.15 7.45 -4.17
N THR A 655 23.04 8.45 -4.22
CA THR A 655 23.90 8.88 -3.10
C THR A 655 23.37 10.20 -2.56
N TYR A 656 23.24 10.35 -1.24
CA TYR A 656 22.68 11.56 -0.63
C TYR A 656 23.35 11.95 0.70
N HIS A 657 23.22 13.22 1.08
CA HIS A 657 23.78 13.76 2.33
C HIS A 657 22.74 13.81 3.47
N GLN A 658 23.06 13.20 4.61
CA GLN A 658 22.13 13.02 5.73
C GLN A 658 21.68 14.34 6.39
N ALA A 659 22.49 15.39 6.34
CA ALA A 659 22.10 16.71 6.85
C ALA A 659 20.92 17.36 6.10
N LEU A 660 20.57 16.89 4.90
CA LEU A 660 19.41 17.40 4.14
C LEU A 660 18.35 16.34 3.88
N LEU A 661 18.71 15.06 3.80
CA LEU A 661 17.81 13.97 3.45
C LEU A 661 18.04 12.74 4.34
N ASP A 662 16.96 12.11 4.80
CA ASP A 662 17.00 10.77 5.39
C ASP A 662 16.45 9.69 4.43
N THR A 663 16.61 8.41 4.78
CA THR A 663 16.15 7.27 3.96
C THR A 663 14.66 7.37 3.59
N TRP A 664 13.80 7.80 4.53
CA TRP A 664 12.37 7.98 4.28
C TRP A 664 12.12 9.07 3.23
N SER A 665 12.83 10.20 3.34
CA SER A 665 12.76 11.29 2.37
C SER A 665 13.13 10.83 0.98
N VAL A 666 14.23 10.07 0.84
CA VAL A 666 14.66 9.59 -0.46
C VAL A 666 13.66 8.61 -1.06
N ARG A 667 13.00 7.77 -0.23
CA ARG A 667 11.92 6.88 -0.70
C ARG A 667 10.68 7.68 -1.15
N LEU A 668 10.31 8.75 -0.45
CA LEU A 668 9.25 9.68 -0.91
C LEU A 668 9.62 10.31 -2.26
N LEU A 669 10.86 10.76 -2.42
CA LEU A 669 11.35 11.35 -3.66
C LEU A 669 11.40 10.33 -4.81
N LEU A 670 11.77 9.08 -4.53
CA LEU A 670 11.70 7.99 -5.49
C LEU A 670 10.27 7.70 -5.95
N ALA A 671 9.29 7.76 -5.05
CA ALA A 671 7.87 7.63 -5.42
C ALA A 671 7.43 8.72 -6.39
N GLU A 672 7.83 9.98 -6.14
CA GLU A 672 7.54 11.08 -7.06
C GLU A 672 8.28 10.92 -8.39
N PHE A 673 9.55 10.48 -8.36
CA PHE A 673 10.32 10.17 -9.56
C PHE A 673 9.62 9.11 -10.42
N TYR A 674 9.19 7.98 -9.84
CA TYR A 674 8.51 6.93 -10.59
C TYR A 674 7.19 7.41 -11.19
N ARG A 675 6.41 8.22 -10.44
CA ARG A 675 5.19 8.85 -10.96
C ARG A 675 5.50 9.77 -12.15
N ALA A 676 6.56 10.56 -12.08
CA ALA A 676 6.98 11.44 -13.17
C ALA A 676 7.50 10.65 -14.37
N TYR A 677 8.28 9.59 -14.16
CA TYR A 677 8.81 8.75 -15.24
C TYR A 677 7.70 8.07 -16.03
N LEU A 678 6.70 7.52 -15.34
CA LEU A 678 5.50 6.93 -15.95
C LEU A 678 4.60 7.98 -16.63
N ALA A 679 4.69 9.24 -16.23
CA ALA A 679 3.99 10.38 -16.84
C ALA A 679 4.88 11.14 -17.84
N ASP A 680 5.69 10.41 -18.61
CA ASP A 680 6.57 10.92 -19.67
C ASP A 680 7.50 12.07 -19.21
N GLY A 681 8.01 11.97 -17.97
CA GLY A 681 9.01 12.88 -17.41
C GLY A 681 8.44 14.06 -16.64
N THR A 682 7.11 14.27 -16.59
CA THR A 682 6.51 15.38 -15.85
C THR A 682 5.73 14.88 -14.65
N LEU A 683 6.03 15.40 -13.46
CA LEU A 683 5.28 15.03 -12.26
C LEU A 683 3.81 15.45 -12.40
N PRO A 684 2.85 14.53 -12.21
CA PRO A 684 1.44 14.92 -12.12
C PRO A 684 1.22 15.76 -10.85
N GLY A 685 0.34 16.77 -10.91
CA GLY A 685 0.04 17.61 -9.74
C GLY A 685 -0.50 16.81 -8.55
N GLY A 686 -0.34 17.34 -7.34
CA GLY A 686 -0.72 16.69 -6.10
C GLY A 686 -0.80 17.68 -4.93
N ASP A 687 -1.12 17.21 -3.72
CA ASP A 687 -1.30 18.08 -2.56
C ASP A 687 -0.03 18.86 -2.31
N ARG A 688 -0.20 20.11 -1.89
CA ARG A 688 0.86 20.80 -1.19
C ARG A 688 1.22 19.99 0.05
N ARG A 689 2.44 19.46 0.08
CA ARG A 689 3.06 18.87 1.27
C ARG A 689 3.94 19.92 1.96
N PRO A 690 4.10 19.86 3.30
CA PRO A 690 4.99 20.77 3.99
C PRO A 690 6.43 20.57 3.50
N ASP A 691 7.24 21.63 3.52
CA ASP A 691 8.64 21.59 3.15
C ASP A 691 9.58 22.06 4.27
N VAL A 692 10.88 22.08 3.99
CA VAL A 692 11.94 22.48 4.96
C VAL A 692 11.68 23.85 5.62
N ARG A 693 10.97 24.76 4.95
CA ARG A 693 10.62 26.08 5.47
C ARG A 693 9.42 26.03 6.41
N ASP A 694 8.46 25.14 6.16
CA ASP A 694 7.34 24.88 7.07
C ASP A 694 7.87 24.26 8.37
N HIS A 695 8.75 23.25 8.27
CA HIS A 695 9.39 22.61 9.43
C HIS A 695 10.24 23.59 10.25
N ALA A 696 11.06 24.42 9.61
CA ALA A 696 11.86 25.42 10.32
C ALA A 696 10.99 26.45 11.07
N ARG A 697 9.88 26.88 10.47
CA ARG A 697 8.91 27.79 11.13
C ARG A 697 8.23 27.11 12.31
N TRP A 698 7.86 25.84 12.17
CA TRP A 698 7.29 25.06 13.26
C TRP A 698 8.27 24.93 14.43
N LEU A 699 9.54 24.59 14.16
CA LEU A 699 10.57 24.49 15.19
C LEU A 699 10.81 25.81 15.93
N ALA A 700 10.77 26.93 15.23
CA ALA A 700 11.06 28.25 15.80
C ALA A 700 10.06 28.70 16.88
N VAL A 701 8.86 28.11 16.92
CA VAL A 701 7.80 28.49 17.88
C VAL A 701 7.63 27.48 19.02
N GLN A 702 8.46 26.44 19.11
CA GLN A 702 8.34 25.42 20.16
C GLN A 702 8.93 25.88 21.51
N ASP A 703 8.26 25.54 22.61
CA ASP A 703 8.79 25.70 23.96
C ASP A 703 9.70 24.51 24.32
N LEU A 704 10.96 24.81 24.64
CA LEU A 704 11.95 23.81 25.03
C LEU A 704 11.82 23.37 26.49
N THR A 705 11.02 24.06 27.32
CA THR A 705 10.93 23.80 28.76
C THR A 705 10.36 22.41 29.08
N PRO A 706 9.19 22.01 28.54
CA PRO A 706 8.63 20.67 28.80
C PRO A 706 9.52 19.56 28.23
N ALA A 707 10.14 19.81 27.08
CA ALA A 707 11.07 18.89 26.45
C ALA A 707 12.30 18.67 27.34
N ARG A 708 12.89 19.75 27.86
CA ARG A 708 14.04 19.68 28.78
C ARG A 708 13.70 18.90 30.04
N GLU A 709 12.55 19.15 30.67
CA GLU A 709 12.12 18.42 31.86
C GLU A 709 11.90 16.94 31.59
N PHE A 710 11.25 16.59 30.47
CA PHE A 710 11.08 15.20 30.05
C PHE A 710 12.44 14.51 29.89
N TRP A 711 13.35 15.12 29.12
CA TRP A 711 14.66 14.53 28.85
C TRP A 711 15.58 14.49 30.07
N LEU A 712 15.43 15.38 31.05
CA LEU A 712 16.14 15.28 32.33
C LEU A 712 15.62 14.13 33.22
N ARG A 713 14.34 13.76 33.10
CA ARG A 713 13.78 12.58 33.78
C ARG A 713 14.11 11.28 33.06
N ALA A 714 14.06 11.30 31.72
CA ALA A 714 14.39 10.15 30.86
C ALA A 714 15.90 9.97 30.63
N ALA A 715 16.70 10.95 31.06
CA ALA A 715 18.16 10.98 30.96
C ALA A 715 18.79 9.77 31.67
N PRO A 716 19.97 9.36 31.20
CA PRO A 716 20.56 8.10 31.60
C PRO A 716 20.95 8.09 33.09
N VAL A 717 20.59 7.00 33.76
CA VAL A 717 21.02 6.73 35.13
C VAL A 717 22.52 6.40 35.13
N PRO A 718 23.35 6.97 36.03
CA PRO A 718 24.73 6.55 36.19
C PRO A 718 24.82 5.02 36.40
N LYS A 719 25.71 4.34 35.66
CA LYS A 719 25.91 2.86 35.63
C LYS A 719 24.95 2.01 34.78
N ALA A 720 24.18 2.61 33.86
CA ALA A 720 23.37 1.81 32.92
C ALA A 720 24.20 0.85 32.05
N ALA A 721 23.67 -0.36 31.85
CA ALA A 721 24.28 -1.38 30.99
C ALA A 721 24.27 -0.96 29.53
N THR A 722 25.46 -0.77 28.98
CA THR A 722 25.68 -0.33 27.59
C THR A 722 26.65 -1.23 26.83
N SER A 723 27.54 -1.94 27.55
CA SER A 723 28.67 -2.65 26.93
C SER A 723 28.31 -4.05 26.43
N MET A 724 28.65 -4.31 25.17
CA MET A 724 28.55 -5.63 24.54
C MET A 724 29.80 -6.50 24.74
N ALA A 725 30.75 -6.09 25.60
CA ALA A 725 32.07 -6.72 25.71
C ALA A 725 32.05 -8.20 26.12
N ARG A 726 30.98 -8.69 26.78
CA ARG A 726 30.83 -10.09 27.19
C ARG A 726 29.98 -10.95 26.24
N LEU A 727 29.38 -10.38 25.20
CA LEU A 727 28.68 -11.12 24.13
C LEU A 727 29.65 -11.65 23.05
N ARG A 728 30.96 -11.58 23.32
CA ARG A 728 32.04 -12.03 22.43
C ARG A 728 32.16 -13.54 22.46
N HIS A 729 31.90 -14.20 21.33
CA HIS A 729 32.30 -15.60 21.12
C HIS A 729 33.50 -15.64 20.17
N GLY A 730 34.65 -16.13 20.65
CA GLY A 730 35.86 -16.35 19.83
C GLY A 730 37.15 -15.74 20.38
N ALA A 731 38.30 -16.21 19.87
CA ALA A 731 39.65 -15.83 20.28
C ALA A 731 39.94 -14.32 20.14
N ALA A 732 40.93 -13.83 20.90
CA ALA A 732 41.32 -12.42 20.99
C ALA A 732 41.49 -11.74 19.61
N PRO A 733 41.11 -10.46 19.48
CA PRO A 733 41.01 -9.79 18.19
C PRO A 733 42.37 -9.68 17.50
N ARG A 734 42.45 -10.13 16.24
CA ARG A 734 43.34 -9.48 15.27
C ARG A 734 42.78 -8.07 15.05
N ARG A 735 43.60 -7.02 15.25
CA ARG A 735 43.21 -5.62 15.02
C ARG A 735 42.79 -5.42 13.55
N GLY A 736 41.51 -5.59 13.25
CA GLY A 736 40.93 -5.19 11.98
C GLY A 736 40.63 -3.69 11.99
N THR A 737 40.84 -3.02 10.88
CA THR A 737 40.40 -1.63 10.66
C THR A 737 39.19 -1.61 9.72
N GLY A 738 38.35 -0.58 9.82
CA GLY A 738 37.17 -0.40 8.95
C GLY A 738 35.86 -0.96 9.52
N THR A 739 34.85 -1.08 8.66
CA THR A 739 33.49 -1.50 9.01
C THR A 739 33.23 -2.97 8.67
N GLY A 740 32.51 -3.68 9.54
CA GLY A 740 32.04 -5.04 9.30
C GLY A 740 30.52 -5.06 9.16
N ARG A 741 30.00 -6.00 8.35
CA ARG A 741 28.57 -6.19 8.13
C ARG A 741 28.19 -7.66 8.30
N ALA A 742 27.10 -7.92 9.01
CA ALA A 742 26.46 -9.23 9.07
C ALA A 742 24.95 -9.07 8.86
N ARG A 743 24.30 -10.12 8.34
CA ARG A 743 22.85 -10.14 8.09
C ARG A 743 22.26 -11.47 8.53
N VAL A 744 21.05 -11.44 9.07
CA VAL A 744 20.21 -12.61 9.34
C VAL A 744 18.79 -12.29 8.94
N ARG A 745 18.06 -13.31 8.52
CA ARG A 745 16.68 -13.18 8.06
C ARG A 745 15.77 -14.03 8.93
N LEU A 746 14.67 -13.44 9.38
CA LEU A 746 13.50 -14.16 9.86
C LEU A 746 12.59 -14.41 8.66
N ALA A 747 12.07 -15.63 8.54
CA ALA A 747 11.12 -15.98 7.49
C ALA A 747 9.83 -15.15 7.63
N SER A 748 9.05 -15.06 6.56
CA SER A 748 7.80 -14.27 6.54
C SER A 748 6.79 -14.72 7.58
N SER A 749 6.71 -16.02 7.82
CA SER A 749 5.87 -16.58 8.87
C SER A 749 6.38 -16.24 10.29
N GLU A 750 7.70 -16.14 10.48
CA GLU A 750 8.32 -15.72 11.75
C GLU A 750 8.03 -14.25 12.04
N ALA A 751 8.19 -13.39 11.04
CA ALA A 751 7.89 -11.97 11.14
C ALA A 751 6.40 -11.71 11.43
N ALA A 752 5.49 -12.36 10.70
CA ALA A 752 4.05 -12.22 10.92
C ALA A 752 3.62 -12.65 12.34
N ARG A 753 4.24 -13.69 12.91
CA ARG A 753 3.99 -14.11 14.29
C ARG A 753 4.54 -13.12 15.32
N LEU A 754 5.74 -12.60 15.09
CA LEU A 754 6.31 -11.55 15.94
C LEU A 754 5.39 -10.32 15.96
N ALA A 755 4.93 -9.88 14.79
CA ALA A 755 3.98 -8.78 14.65
C ALA A 755 2.67 -9.04 15.40
N ALA A 756 2.09 -10.23 15.24
CA ALA A 756 0.87 -10.62 15.95
C ALA A 756 1.06 -10.66 17.48
N TRP A 757 2.16 -11.25 17.96
CA TRP A 757 2.47 -11.31 19.39
C TRP A 757 2.68 -9.91 19.99
N ALA A 758 3.48 -9.06 19.35
CA ALA A 758 3.69 -7.68 19.79
C ALA A 758 2.37 -6.88 19.79
N GLY A 759 1.54 -7.07 18.75
CA GLY A 759 0.24 -6.43 18.60
C GLY A 759 -0.75 -6.79 19.72
N ARG A 760 -0.73 -8.02 20.26
CA ARG A 760 -1.56 -8.41 21.42
C ARG A 760 -1.30 -7.53 22.66
N TRP A 761 -0.09 -7.00 22.78
CA TRP A 761 0.35 -6.14 23.88
C TRP A 761 0.28 -4.64 23.55
N GLY A 762 -0.31 -4.28 22.40
CA GLY A 762 -0.34 -2.91 21.90
C GLY A 762 1.05 -2.37 21.54
N ALA A 763 2.04 -3.24 21.30
CA ALA A 763 3.40 -2.88 20.95
C ALA A 763 3.70 -3.19 19.48
N THR A 764 4.83 -2.68 18.99
CA THR A 764 5.29 -2.89 17.60
C THR A 764 6.40 -3.94 17.53
N GLU A 765 6.71 -4.42 16.33
CA GLU A 765 7.90 -5.25 16.08
C GLU A 765 9.20 -4.52 16.48
N SER A 766 9.23 -3.19 16.33
CA SER A 766 10.33 -2.36 16.85
C SER A 766 10.43 -2.44 18.38
N GLY A 767 9.30 -2.40 19.09
CA GLY A 767 9.25 -2.62 20.53
C GLY A 767 9.77 -3.99 20.93
N ALA A 768 9.40 -5.04 20.20
CA ALA A 768 9.91 -6.40 20.42
C ALA A 768 11.42 -6.50 20.16
N LEU A 769 11.93 -5.83 19.13
CA LEU A 769 13.37 -5.71 18.86
C LEU A 769 14.12 -4.99 19.99
N GLN A 770 13.56 -3.90 20.50
CA GLN A 770 14.11 -3.16 21.64
C GLN A 770 14.12 -4.02 22.91
N ALA A 771 13.05 -4.78 23.17
CA ALA A 771 12.98 -5.72 24.29
C ALA A 771 14.04 -6.83 24.17
N ALA A 772 14.14 -7.47 23.00
CA ALA A 772 15.17 -8.48 22.74
C ALA A 772 16.58 -7.92 22.94
N TRP A 773 16.85 -6.70 22.47
CA TRP A 773 18.13 -6.02 22.67
C TRP A 773 18.40 -5.69 24.14
N ALA A 774 17.39 -5.22 24.87
CA ALA A 774 17.49 -4.92 26.30
C ALA A 774 17.83 -6.19 27.11
N LEU A 775 17.16 -7.30 26.82
CA LEU A 775 17.42 -8.61 27.43
C LEU A 775 18.84 -9.11 27.13
N MET A 776 19.34 -8.92 25.90
CA MET A 776 20.73 -9.28 25.57
C MET A 776 21.75 -8.48 26.37
N LEU A 777 21.55 -7.17 26.51
CA LEU A 777 22.44 -6.30 27.29
C LEU A 777 22.37 -6.63 28.78
N TYR A 778 21.17 -6.90 29.32
CA TYR A 778 20.99 -7.35 30.70
C TYR A 778 21.74 -8.67 30.97
N ARG A 779 21.52 -9.68 30.11
CA ARG A 779 22.21 -10.98 30.20
C ARG A 779 23.73 -10.85 30.06
N ALA A 780 24.21 -9.94 29.21
CA ALA A 780 25.64 -9.71 29.01
C ALA A 780 26.34 -9.18 30.26
N VAL A 781 25.65 -8.40 31.10
CA VAL A 781 26.20 -7.91 32.37
C VAL A 781 26.26 -9.02 33.41
N GLY A 782 25.29 -9.95 33.39
CA GLY A 782 25.15 -11.01 34.38
C GLY A 782 24.72 -10.47 35.73
N ALA A 783 23.74 -9.57 35.75
CA ALA A 783 23.18 -9.00 36.97
C ALA A 783 22.16 -9.96 37.61
N ASP A 784 22.16 -10.03 38.94
CA ASP A 784 21.24 -10.85 39.74
C ASP A 784 19.96 -10.11 40.14
N GLY A 785 19.79 -8.85 39.72
CA GLY A 785 18.68 -7.99 40.11
C GLY A 785 18.42 -6.86 39.10
N PRO A 786 17.42 -6.00 39.36
CA PRO A 786 17.03 -4.93 38.43
C PRO A 786 18.20 -4.02 38.03
N LEU A 787 18.31 -3.79 36.73
CA LEU A 787 19.41 -3.00 36.15
C LEU A 787 18.88 -2.11 35.01
N PRO A 788 19.19 -0.80 35.01
CA PRO A 788 18.90 0.05 33.86
C PRO A 788 19.77 -0.35 32.67
N VAL A 789 19.14 -0.57 31.53
CA VAL A 789 19.76 -0.88 30.23
C VAL A 789 19.59 0.31 29.30
N ARG A 790 20.63 0.64 28.53
CA ARG A 790 20.63 1.81 27.66
C ARG A 790 21.14 1.51 26.25
N PHE A 791 20.41 2.02 25.26
CA PHE A 791 20.78 2.02 23.85
C PHE A 791 20.16 3.24 23.15
N SER A 792 20.47 3.47 21.89
CA SER A 792 19.80 4.49 21.08
C SER A 792 18.83 3.86 20.09
N VAL A 793 17.75 4.57 19.79
CA VAL A 793 16.76 4.20 18.77
C VAL A 793 16.63 5.35 17.78
N ALA A 794 16.66 5.04 16.48
CA ALA A 794 16.37 6.03 15.45
C ALA A 794 14.85 6.21 15.33
N VAL A 795 14.36 7.37 15.75
CA VAL A 795 12.95 7.76 15.53
C VAL A 795 12.80 8.50 14.22
N SER A 796 11.56 8.57 13.73
CA SER A 796 11.26 9.10 12.39
C SER A 796 11.39 10.62 12.28
N GLY A 797 11.15 11.35 13.38
CA GLY A 797 11.00 12.81 13.38
C GLY A 797 9.72 13.30 12.68
N ARG A 798 8.78 12.39 12.40
CA ARG A 798 7.52 12.63 11.66
C ARG A 798 6.25 12.29 12.47
N GLY A 799 6.39 12.02 13.76
CA GLY A 799 5.32 12.00 14.75
C GLY A 799 5.00 13.38 15.37
N ILE A 800 5.70 14.45 14.99
CA ILE A 800 5.40 15.81 15.45
C ILE A 800 4.04 16.34 14.95
N PRO A 801 3.38 17.26 15.69
CA PRO A 801 2.11 17.88 15.29
C PRO A 801 2.31 18.96 14.20
N LEU A 802 2.91 18.57 13.08
CA LEU A 802 3.00 19.35 11.85
C LEU A 802 2.18 18.64 10.77
N ASP A 803 1.12 19.29 10.29
CA ASP A 803 0.21 18.70 9.30
C ASP A 803 0.96 18.28 8.01
N GLY A 804 0.79 17.01 7.62
CA GLY A 804 1.45 16.42 6.46
C GLY A 804 2.95 16.10 6.61
N VAL A 805 3.51 16.16 7.82
CA VAL A 805 4.96 15.95 8.07
C VAL A 805 5.47 14.58 7.59
N GLU A 806 4.62 13.55 7.56
CA GLU A 806 4.96 12.23 7.06
C GLU A 806 5.37 12.23 5.57
N ARG A 807 4.93 13.25 4.82
CA ARG A 807 5.27 13.46 3.41
C ARG A 807 6.39 14.48 3.20
N LEU A 808 6.98 15.02 4.27
CA LEU A 808 8.04 16.02 4.19
C LEU A 808 9.40 15.35 3.88
N PRO A 809 10.03 15.68 2.74
CA PRO A 809 11.41 15.29 2.49
C PRO A 809 12.37 16.24 3.24
N GLY A 810 13.20 15.69 4.12
CA GLY A 810 14.14 16.42 4.97
C GLY A 810 14.96 15.51 5.90
N ALA A 811 15.91 16.08 6.63
CA ALA A 811 16.66 15.38 7.67
C ALA A 811 15.87 15.36 8.97
N LEU A 812 14.96 14.39 9.14
CA LEU A 812 14.12 14.26 10.35
C LEU A 812 14.44 13.02 11.18
N ARG A 813 14.99 11.96 10.58
CA ARG A 813 15.42 10.75 11.31
C ARG A 813 16.40 11.13 12.42
N ASN A 814 16.02 10.91 13.66
CA ASN A 814 16.74 11.38 14.83
C ASN A 814 17.14 10.22 15.75
N PRO A 815 18.43 9.98 16.01
CA PRO A 815 18.86 8.97 16.98
C PRO A 815 18.72 9.49 18.41
N LEU A 816 17.83 8.88 19.19
CA LEU A 816 17.53 9.29 20.56
C LEU A 816 17.88 8.21 21.58
N PRO A 817 18.35 8.58 22.79
CA PRO A 817 18.66 7.63 23.83
C PRO A 817 17.39 7.06 24.46
N VAL A 818 17.38 5.74 24.68
CA VAL A 818 16.33 5.01 25.40
C VAL A 818 16.98 4.31 26.59
N SER A 819 16.33 4.41 27.75
CA SER A 819 16.74 3.74 28.98
C SER A 819 15.54 3.00 29.57
N VAL A 820 15.70 1.72 29.87
CA VAL A 820 14.65 0.86 30.45
C VAL A 820 15.22 0.03 31.59
N GLU A 821 14.48 -0.15 32.67
CA GLU A 821 14.87 -1.05 33.76
C GLU A 821 14.49 -2.49 33.39
N VAL A 822 15.45 -3.40 33.47
CA VAL A 822 15.24 -4.84 33.27
C VAL A 822 15.48 -5.54 34.59
N GLY A 823 14.46 -6.23 35.11
CA GLY A 823 14.55 -6.99 36.36
C GLY A 823 14.14 -8.45 36.18
N PRO A 824 14.72 -9.38 36.94
CA PRO A 824 14.47 -10.82 36.78
C PRO A 824 12.99 -11.17 37.03
N ASP A 825 12.34 -10.50 37.98
CA ASP A 825 10.93 -10.74 38.35
C ASP A 825 9.94 -9.97 37.48
N THR A 826 10.41 -9.07 36.61
CA THR A 826 9.53 -8.37 35.66
C THR A 826 9.06 -9.34 34.58
N THR A 827 7.82 -9.21 34.12
CA THR A 827 7.34 -10.04 33.01
C THR A 827 7.84 -9.51 31.67
N VAL A 828 8.06 -10.41 30.72
CA VAL A 828 8.48 -10.02 29.35
C VAL A 828 7.43 -9.09 28.69
N PRO A 829 6.10 -9.36 28.78
CA PRO A 829 5.08 -8.39 28.37
C PRO A 829 5.14 -7.06 29.14
N GLY A 830 5.48 -7.08 30.43
CA GLY A 830 5.67 -5.87 31.24
C GLY A 830 6.82 -5.01 30.74
N LEU A 831 7.96 -5.61 30.40
CA LEU A 831 9.08 -4.93 29.75
C LEU A 831 8.68 -4.31 28.41
N LEU A 832 7.93 -5.06 27.60
CA LEU A 832 7.44 -4.59 26.31
C LEU A 832 6.47 -3.42 26.47
N ALA A 833 5.58 -3.46 27.47
CA ALA A 833 4.68 -2.37 27.81
C ALA A 833 5.44 -1.11 28.26
N ALA A 834 6.48 -1.25 29.09
CA ALA A 834 7.31 -0.13 29.50
C ALA A 834 8.00 0.56 28.30
N LEU A 835 8.53 -0.22 27.36
CA LEU A 835 9.12 0.31 26.13
C LEU A 835 8.09 0.98 25.22
N ARG A 836 6.88 0.42 25.12
CA ARG A 836 5.75 1.03 24.39
C ARG A 836 5.38 2.37 24.99
N ASP A 837 5.17 2.45 26.30
CA ASP A 837 4.75 3.67 26.98
C ASP A 837 5.83 4.75 26.85
N GLN A 838 7.11 4.38 26.98
CA GLN A 838 8.23 5.28 26.73
C GLN A 838 8.28 5.79 25.28
N ALA A 839 7.98 4.95 24.29
CA ALA A 839 7.92 5.36 22.89
C ALA A 839 6.81 6.38 22.62
N ILE A 840 5.65 6.22 23.28
CA ILE A 840 4.52 7.16 23.21
C ILE A 840 4.92 8.52 23.80
N ASP A 841 5.54 8.53 24.98
CA ASP A 841 5.98 9.78 25.62
C ASP A 841 7.06 10.50 24.80
N LEU A 842 8.02 9.74 24.26
CA LEU A 842 9.12 10.25 23.44
C LEU A 842 8.63 10.89 22.14
N ALA A 843 7.53 10.40 21.55
CA ALA A 843 7.00 10.90 20.29
C ALA A 843 6.65 12.41 20.33
N SER A 844 6.36 12.98 21.50
CA SER A 844 6.09 14.42 21.66
C SER A 844 7.34 15.30 21.51
N TYR A 845 8.53 14.71 21.69
CA TYR A 845 9.81 15.43 21.77
C TYR A 845 10.88 14.89 20.82
N GLU A 846 10.48 14.10 19.81
CA GLU A 846 11.40 13.50 18.84
C GLU A 846 12.16 14.52 17.96
N TRP A 847 11.77 15.80 18.00
CA TRP A 847 12.42 16.91 17.30
C TRP A 847 13.61 17.51 18.06
N VAL A 848 13.82 17.10 19.31
CA VAL A 848 14.99 17.49 20.12
C VAL A 848 16.20 16.65 19.72
N SER A 849 17.34 17.29 19.49
CA SER A 849 18.58 16.59 19.11
C SER A 849 19.35 15.99 20.29
N ALA A 850 20.19 14.98 20.02
CA ALA A 850 20.99 14.32 21.05
C ALA A 850 21.98 15.27 21.75
N GLY A 851 22.54 16.24 21.03
CA GLY A 851 23.41 17.27 21.60
C GLY A 851 22.66 18.28 22.48
N GLN A 852 21.39 18.59 22.19
CA GLN A 852 20.56 19.36 23.13
C GLN A 852 20.32 18.60 24.45
N ILE A 853 19.98 17.31 24.36
CA ILE A 853 19.79 16.44 25.54
C ILE A 853 21.06 16.40 26.38
N HIS A 854 22.21 16.24 25.72
CA HIS A 854 23.52 16.25 26.37
C HIS A 854 23.83 17.59 27.06
N GLY A 855 23.57 18.70 26.38
CA GLY A 855 23.74 20.04 26.95
C GLY A 855 22.87 20.30 28.19
N TRP A 856 21.73 19.63 28.30
CA TRP A 856 20.88 19.71 29.49
C TRP A 856 21.33 18.78 30.63
N SER A 857 21.79 17.56 30.33
CA SER A 857 22.14 16.55 31.33
C SER A 857 23.54 16.73 31.95
N GLY A 858 24.46 17.45 31.29
CA GLY A 858 25.76 17.81 31.85
C GLY A 858 26.78 16.66 31.96
N ASP A 859 26.58 15.56 31.23
CA ASP A 859 27.45 14.38 31.27
C ASP A 859 28.82 14.65 30.57
N PRO A 860 30.00 14.40 31.17
CA PRO A 860 31.30 14.74 30.57
C PRO A 860 31.79 13.86 29.40
N ALA A 861 31.03 12.85 28.96
CA ALA A 861 31.56 11.75 28.14
C ALA A 861 31.57 11.95 26.61
N GLY A 862 31.13 13.08 26.05
CA GLY A 862 30.86 13.22 24.60
C GLY A 862 31.59 14.36 23.90
N GLY A 863 32.92 14.33 23.84
CA GLY A 863 33.68 15.18 22.90
C GLY A 863 33.55 14.67 21.44
N PRO A 864 33.93 15.44 20.42
CA PRO A 864 33.69 15.16 18.99
C PRO A 864 34.35 13.88 18.40
N GLY A 865 34.96 13.03 19.23
CA GLY A 865 35.72 11.85 18.81
C GLY A 865 35.62 10.63 19.71
N GLY A 866 34.72 10.58 20.69
CA GLY A 866 34.55 9.43 21.57
C GLY A 866 33.11 9.26 22.03
N GLY A 867 32.50 8.11 21.70
CA GLY A 867 31.23 7.58 22.22
C GLY A 867 30.19 8.65 22.54
N GLY A 868 29.34 8.99 21.56
CA GLY A 868 28.33 10.03 21.73
C GLY A 868 27.35 9.78 22.87
N PRO A 869 26.46 10.75 23.17
CA PRO A 869 25.63 10.79 24.38
C PRO A 869 24.63 9.64 24.57
N GLY A 870 24.61 8.59 23.75
CA GLY A 870 23.60 7.52 23.74
C GLY A 870 24.19 6.13 23.46
N GLY A 871 24.68 5.44 24.49
CA GLY A 871 25.04 4.01 24.41
C GLY A 871 26.06 3.59 23.34
N ASP A 872 26.41 2.30 23.30
CA ASP A 872 27.32 1.73 22.29
C ASP A 872 26.59 1.22 21.03
N SER A 873 25.25 1.29 20.99
CA SER A 873 24.42 0.69 19.93
C SER A 873 23.25 1.57 19.50
N LEU A 874 23.03 1.66 18.19
CA LEU A 874 21.85 2.27 17.56
C LEU A 874 20.94 1.19 16.96
N LEU A 875 19.66 1.19 17.33
CA LEU A 875 18.62 0.36 16.72
C LEU A 875 17.81 1.20 15.72
N VAL A 876 17.70 0.72 14.49
CA VAL A 876 16.95 1.37 13.42
C VAL A 876 15.92 0.38 12.90
N PHE A 877 14.64 0.72 13.03
CA PHE A 877 13.56 -0.04 12.40
C PHE A 877 13.07 0.75 11.18
N GLU A 878 13.43 0.30 9.98
CA GLU A 878 13.00 0.95 8.75
C GLU A 878 11.58 0.46 8.39
N ASN A 879 10.61 1.36 8.50
CA ASN A 879 9.29 1.13 7.93
C ASN A 879 9.40 1.15 6.41
N ARG A 880 8.91 0.09 5.75
CA ARG A 880 8.85 0.03 4.28
C ARG A 880 7.85 1.07 3.78
N LEU A 881 8.36 2.14 3.18
CA LEU A 881 7.66 2.77 2.07
C LEU A 881 8.20 2.08 0.82
N ASP A 882 7.38 1.26 0.17
CA ASP A 882 7.69 0.72 -1.14
C ASP A 882 7.04 1.59 -2.22
N PRO A 883 7.83 2.44 -2.91
CA PRO A 883 7.29 3.31 -3.94
C PRO A 883 6.72 2.55 -5.14
N LEU A 884 7.12 1.29 -5.33
CA LEU A 884 6.79 0.49 -6.50
C LEU A 884 5.53 -0.35 -6.32
N GLU A 885 5.12 -0.69 -5.09
CA GLU A 885 4.02 -1.62 -4.81
C GLU A 885 2.73 -1.32 -5.63
N ARG A 886 2.39 -0.03 -5.81
CA ARG A 886 1.21 0.39 -6.61
C ARG A 886 1.51 0.71 -8.07
N LEU A 887 2.78 0.82 -8.44
CA LEU A 887 3.26 1.25 -9.76
C LEU A 887 3.85 0.11 -10.58
N GLU A 888 4.17 -1.03 -9.98
CA GLU A 888 4.72 -2.22 -10.62
C GLU A 888 3.96 -2.63 -11.89
N PRO A 889 2.61 -2.72 -11.88
CA PRO A 889 1.87 -3.06 -13.10
C PRO A 889 2.06 -2.03 -14.22
N SER A 890 2.25 -0.76 -13.87
CA SER A 890 2.50 0.31 -14.85
C SER A 890 3.91 0.21 -15.45
N PHE A 891 4.91 -0.15 -14.65
CA PHE A 891 6.26 -0.44 -15.17
C PHE A 891 6.29 -1.70 -16.04
N ALA A 892 5.60 -2.76 -15.61
CA ALA A 892 5.49 -4.01 -16.36
C ALA A 892 4.86 -3.79 -17.74
N ALA A 893 3.84 -2.91 -17.84
CA ALA A 893 3.23 -2.52 -19.11
C ALA A 893 4.22 -1.82 -20.09
N HIS A 894 5.30 -1.24 -19.58
CA HIS A 894 6.38 -0.65 -20.38
C HIS A 894 7.56 -1.63 -20.58
N GLY A 895 7.41 -2.91 -20.22
CA GLY A 895 8.48 -3.90 -20.26
C GLY A 895 9.60 -3.64 -19.26
N ILE A 896 9.32 -2.90 -18.18
CA ILE A 896 10.28 -2.50 -17.15
C ILE A 896 9.98 -3.27 -15.87
N ARG A 897 11.01 -3.83 -15.24
CA ARG A 897 10.93 -4.36 -13.87
C ARG A 897 12.00 -3.67 -13.02
N VAL A 898 11.61 -3.11 -11.89
CA VAL A 898 12.51 -2.40 -10.99
C VAL A 898 12.57 -3.16 -9.68
N GLU A 899 13.77 -3.47 -9.19
CA GLU A 899 13.94 -4.10 -7.88
C GLU A 899 13.75 -3.09 -6.75
N PHE A 900 13.41 -3.57 -5.55
CA PHE A 900 13.36 -2.73 -4.37
C PHE A 900 14.74 -2.13 -4.04
N ALA A 901 14.74 -0.85 -3.65
CA ALA A 901 15.96 -0.14 -3.28
C ALA A 901 16.52 -0.59 -1.93
N GLU A 902 17.68 -1.24 -1.95
CA GLU A 902 18.43 -1.60 -0.76
C GLU A 902 19.19 -0.39 -0.20
N THR A 903 19.09 -0.20 1.12
CA THR A 903 19.89 0.80 1.84
C THR A 903 21.31 0.27 2.08
N VAL A 904 22.29 1.01 1.58
CA VAL A 904 23.70 0.87 1.95
C VAL A 904 23.98 1.97 2.97
N SER A 905 23.77 1.62 4.25
CA SER A 905 23.86 2.57 5.35
C SER A 905 25.27 3.17 5.48
N ALA A 906 25.34 4.45 5.87
CA ALA A 906 26.61 5.11 6.18
C ALA A 906 27.32 4.44 7.36
N ALA A 907 28.63 4.64 7.45
CA ALA A 907 29.32 4.52 8.72
C ALA A 907 28.73 5.56 9.68
N THR A 908 28.08 5.11 10.75
CA THR A 908 27.53 5.98 11.79
C THR A 908 28.59 6.25 12.86
N SER A 909 28.32 7.21 13.75
CA SER A 909 29.12 7.44 14.95
C SER A 909 29.01 6.32 15.99
N PHE A 910 28.09 5.36 15.80
CA PHE A 910 27.82 4.27 16.73
C PHE A 910 28.70 3.04 16.44
N PRO A 911 29.34 2.44 17.47
CA PRO A 911 30.11 1.21 17.33
C PRO A 911 29.35 0.04 16.70
N VAL A 912 28.05 -0.04 16.98
CA VAL A 912 27.14 -1.05 16.43
C VAL A 912 25.85 -0.36 16.02
N THR A 913 25.43 -0.55 14.77
CA THR A 913 24.12 -0.12 14.27
C THR A 913 23.37 -1.33 13.75
N LEU A 914 22.25 -1.67 14.39
CA LEU A 914 21.34 -2.73 13.96
C LEU A 914 20.19 -2.10 13.17
N VAL A 915 20.07 -2.48 11.90
CA VAL A 915 19.01 -2.03 10.99
C VAL A 915 18.09 -3.21 10.70
N SER A 916 16.80 -3.06 10.97
CA SER A 916 15.77 -4.04 10.66
C SER A 916 14.77 -3.52 9.63
N HIS A 917 14.38 -4.36 8.67
CA HIS A 917 13.36 -4.04 7.66
C HIS A 917 12.68 -5.32 7.16
N HIS A 918 11.48 -5.19 6.61
CA HIS A 918 10.82 -6.28 5.88
C HIS A 918 11.34 -6.37 4.44
N ASP A 919 11.50 -7.58 3.90
CA ASP A 919 11.78 -7.80 2.48
C ASP A 919 10.50 -8.04 1.65
N GLU A 920 10.64 -8.26 0.34
CA GLU A 920 9.51 -8.46 -0.58
C GLU A 920 8.67 -9.71 -0.24
N ALA A 921 9.29 -10.75 0.30
CA ALA A 921 8.60 -11.95 0.73
C ALA A 921 7.90 -11.79 2.10
N GLY A 922 7.99 -10.62 2.74
CA GLY A 922 7.36 -10.31 4.03
C GLY A 922 8.14 -10.83 5.24
N GLY A 923 9.42 -11.19 5.09
CA GLY A 923 10.28 -11.60 6.21
C GLY A 923 11.12 -10.45 6.76
N LEU A 924 11.43 -10.51 8.05
CA LEU A 924 12.17 -9.47 8.76
C LEU A 924 13.69 -9.71 8.64
N VAL A 925 14.38 -8.83 7.95
CA VAL A 925 15.84 -8.85 7.78
C VAL A 925 16.47 -7.96 8.83
N LEU A 926 17.40 -8.52 9.62
CA LEU A 926 18.25 -7.77 10.54
C LEU A 926 19.65 -7.67 9.93
N SER A 927 20.17 -6.46 9.82
CA SER A 927 21.52 -6.15 9.34
C SER A 927 22.28 -5.39 10.42
N VAL A 928 23.48 -5.84 10.76
CA VAL A 928 24.34 -5.11 11.70
C VAL A 928 25.55 -4.55 10.97
N ASN A 929 25.80 -3.25 11.14
CA ASN A 929 27.05 -2.59 10.77
C ASN A 929 27.83 -2.29 12.05
N HIS A 930 29.12 -2.61 12.08
CA HIS A 930 29.94 -2.43 13.27
C HIS A 930 31.37 -1.96 12.97
N ASP A 931 31.97 -1.29 13.93
CA ASP A 931 33.39 -0.91 13.90
C ASP A 931 34.27 -2.12 14.25
N ARG A 932 35.07 -2.58 13.27
CA ARG A 932 35.94 -3.76 13.41
C ARG A 932 37.06 -3.57 14.43
N SER A 933 37.37 -2.32 14.78
CA SER A 933 38.32 -2.01 15.85
C SER A 933 37.75 -2.26 17.26
N ARG A 934 36.41 -2.24 17.40
CA ARG A 934 35.70 -2.46 18.66
C ARG A 934 35.10 -3.87 18.77
N LEU A 935 34.55 -4.38 17.67
CA LEU A 935 33.91 -5.69 17.57
C LEU A 935 34.43 -6.42 16.32
N ALA A 936 35.13 -7.54 16.47
CA ALA A 936 35.76 -8.21 15.31
C ALA A 936 34.75 -8.93 14.38
N ASP A 937 33.68 -9.46 14.97
CA ASP A 937 32.53 -10.09 14.30
C ASP A 937 31.25 -9.80 15.08
N ALA A 938 30.17 -9.54 14.35
CA ALA A 938 28.83 -9.28 14.89
C ALA A 938 27.80 -10.35 14.47
N GLY A 939 28.21 -11.38 13.70
CA GLY A 939 27.33 -12.47 13.29
C GLY A 939 26.71 -13.22 14.46
N GLY A 940 27.52 -13.51 15.49
CA GLY A 940 27.04 -14.12 16.73
C GLY A 940 25.98 -13.27 17.44
N LEU A 941 26.25 -11.97 17.62
CA LEU A 941 25.31 -11.01 18.23
C LEU A 941 23.96 -11.00 17.48
N LEU A 942 24.04 -10.92 16.16
CA LEU A 942 22.88 -10.87 15.28
C LEU A 942 22.06 -12.17 15.33
N ALA A 943 22.72 -13.34 15.37
CA ALA A 943 22.06 -14.63 15.49
C ALA A 943 21.34 -14.79 16.83
N HIS A 944 21.91 -14.30 17.95
CA HIS A 944 21.25 -14.30 19.25
C HIS A 944 20.01 -13.40 19.26
N CYS A 945 20.11 -12.19 18.71
CA CYS A 945 18.97 -11.27 18.60
C CYS A 945 17.83 -11.89 17.79
N ALA A 946 18.13 -12.46 16.61
CA ALA A 946 17.13 -13.16 15.81
C ALA A 946 16.57 -14.41 16.49
N GLY A 947 17.38 -15.11 17.30
CA GLY A 947 16.91 -16.19 18.15
C GLY A 947 15.85 -15.71 19.13
N LEU A 948 16.14 -14.68 19.92
CA LEU A 948 15.18 -14.11 20.88
C LEU A 948 13.87 -13.69 20.21
N LEU A 949 13.95 -13.01 19.07
CA LEU A 949 12.76 -12.62 18.30
C LEU A 949 11.93 -13.80 17.81
N ARG A 950 12.55 -14.95 17.52
CA ARG A 950 11.82 -16.18 17.18
C ARG A 950 11.11 -16.79 18.37
N GLU A 951 11.71 -16.73 19.57
CA GLU A 951 11.21 -17.42 20.76
C GLU A 951 10.18 -16.58 21.54
N LEU A 952 10.27 -15.24 21.51
CA LEU A 952 9.34 -14.35 22.20
C LEU A 952 7.85 -14.71 21.95
N PRO A 953 7.40 -14.96 20.69
CA PRO A 953 6.01 -15.32 20.42
C PRO A 953 5.52 -16.64 21.04
N TYR A 954 6.43 -17.52 21.45
CA TYR A 954 6.13 -18.87 21.94
C TYR A 954 6.28 -19.01 23.44
N GLU A 955 7.35 -18.44 23.98
CA GLU A 955 7.75 -18.65 25.38
C GLU A 955 7.23 -17.55 26.30
N ALA A 956 6.94 -16.35 25.79
CA ALA A 956 6.45 -15.24 26.61
C ALA A 956 4.92 -15.09 26.56
N ASP A 957 4.26 -15.61 27.60
CA ASP A 957 2.86 -15.34 27.93
C ASP A 957 2.70 -14.24 29.00
N ASP A 958 1.46 -13.96 29.39
CA ASP A 958 1.07 -12.92 30.35
C ASP A 958 1.85 -12.98 31.68
N SER A 959 2.28 -14.17 32.10
CA SER A 959 2.94 -14.42 33.39
C SER A 959 4.44 -14.65 33.32
N THR A 960 4.99 -14.84 32.12
CA THR A 960 6.40 -15.23 31.94
C THR A 960 7.34 -14.13 32.40
N THR A 961 8.16 -14.43 33.42
CA THR A 961 9.19 -13.51 33.94
C THR A 961 10.43 -13.47 33.04
N VAL A 962 11.20 -12.39 33.15
CA VAL A 962 12.48 -12.26 32.44
C VAL A 962 13.46 -13.36 32.86
N ALA A 963 13.50 -13.73 34.15
CA ALA A 963 14.33 -14.82 34.63
C ALA A 963 13.93 -16.16 34.00
N GLU A 964 12.65 -16.54 34.06
CA GLU A 964 12.14 -17.78 33.46
C GLU A 964 12.42 -17.84 31.95
N PHE A 965 12.20 -16.72 31.24
CA PHE A 965 12.47 -16.63 29.81
C PHE A 965 13.96 -16.79 29.50
N LEU A 966 14.85 -16.12 30.26
CA LEU A 966 16.30 -16.21 30.04
C LEU A 966 16.89 -17.57 30.41
N ASP A 967 16.34 -18.25 31.42
CA ASP A 967 16.74 -19.61 31.84
C ASP A 967 16.30 -20.68 30.86
N ALA A 968 15.13 -20.52 30.22
CA ALA A 968 14.63 -21.41 29.18
C ALA A 968 15.46 -21.35 27.88
N LEU A 969 16.23 -20.26 27.68
CA LEU A 969 17.03 -20.04 26.49
C LEU A 969 18.41 -20.70 26.59
N PRO A 970 18.74 -21.68 25.73
CA PRO A 970 20.04 -22.35 25.79
C PRO A 970 21.17 -21.37 25.42
N PRO A 971 22.42 -21.65 25.85
CA PRO A 971 23.52 -20.68 25.82
C PRO A 971 24.03 -20.27 24.42
N ALA A 972 23.57 -20.88 23.32
CA ALA A 972 23.88 -20.48 21.93
C ALA A 972 22.85 -20.97 20.89
N PRO A 973 22.65 -20.27 19.74
CA PRO A 973 21.72 -20.67 18.68
C PRO A 973 22.09 -21.97 17.94
N ALA A 974 23.35 -22.43 18.02
CA ALA A 974 23.80 -23.68 17.39
C ALA A 974 23.30 -24.96 18.09
N SER A 975 22.63 -24.85 19.24
CA SER A 975 22.20 -26.00 20.05
C SER A 975 20.68 -26.12 20.21
N TRP A 976 19.88 -25.45 19.38
CA TRP A 976 18.42 -25.45 19.51
C TRP A 976 17.79 -26.69 18.83
N PRO A 977 16.90 -27.46 19.49
CA PRO A 977 16.24 -28.61 18.87
C PRO A 977 15.21 -28.18 17.81
N ALA A 978 15.03 -29.00 16.75
CA ALA A 978 14.15 -28.70 15.63
C ALA A 978 12.64 -28.86 15.93
N PHE A 979 12.28 -29.40 17.11
CA PHE A 979 10.91 -29.65 17.54
C PHE A 979 10.81 -29.70 19.06
N PHE A 980 9.60 -29.50 19.58
CA PHE A 980 9.24 -29.69 20.98
C PHE A 980 8.33 -30.91 21.11
N THR A 981 8.63 -31.80 22.06
CA THR A 981 7.69 -32.87 22.42
C THR A 981 6.63 -32.28 23.34
N LEU A 982 5.41 -32.12 22.83
CA LEU A 982 4.25 -31.65 23.62
C LEU A 982 3.66 -32.77 24.46
N ARG A 983 3.68 -34.00 23.94
CA ARG A 983 3.26 -35.21 24.65
C ARG A 983 4.11 -36.40 24.19
N PRO A 984 4.75 -37.14 25.12
CA PRO A 984 5.44 -38.38 24.79
C PRO A 984 4.43 -39.50 24.48
N GLY A 985 4.82 -40.43 23.61
CA GLY A 985 3.98 -41.58 23.23
C GLY A 985 4.81 -42.80 22.78
N THR A 986 4.15 -43.82 22.26
CA THR A 986 4.74 -45.11 21.83
C THR A 986 4.36 -45.44 20.39
N GLY A 987 5.35 -45.67 19.53
CA GLY A 987 5.18 -46.29 18.21
C GLY A 987 4.61 -45.39 17.10
N GLY A 988 5.00 -44.11 17.04
CA GLY A 988 4.55 -43.17 16.00
C GLY A 988 4.69 -41.70 16.40
N ALA A 989 4.51 -40.79 15.43
CA ALA A 989 4.57 -39.34 15.66
C ALA A 989 3.50 -38.55 14.90
N VAL A 990 2.81 -37.67 15.63
CA VAL A 990 1.98 -36.59 15.09
C VAL A 990 2.79 -35.31 15.13
N CYS A 991 3.17 -34.82 13.96
CA CYS A 991 3.99 -33.62 13.81
C CYS A 991 3.11 -32.42 13.47
N LEU A 992 2.95 -31.53 14.45
CA LEU A 992 2.19 -30.30 14.29
C LEU A 992 3.08 -29.25 13.62
N VAL A 993 2.65 -28.82 12.43
CA VAL A 993 3.26 -27.72 11.68
C VAL A 993 2.62 -26.42 12.17
N PRO A 994 3.42 -25.49 12.74
CA PRO A 994 2.91 -24.24 13.28
C PRO A 994 2.32 -23.36 12.18
N SER A 995 1.14 -22.81 12.44
CA SER A 995 0.37 -21.95 11.53
C SER A 995 0.44 -20.49 11.99
N PRO A 996 0.46 -19.51 11.07
CA PRO A 996 0.44 -18.09 11.45
C PRO A 996 -0.77 -17.77 12.34
N GLY A 997 -0.55 -16.96 13.40
CA GLY A 997 -1.64 -16.52 14.29
C GLY A 997 -2.09 -17.53 15.36
N VAL A 998 -1.65 -18.79 15.32
CA VAL A 998 -2.05 -19.83 16.29
C VAL A 998 -1.03 -19.91 17.45
N PRO A 999 -1.44 -19.66 18.71
CA PRO A 999 -0.50 -19.68 19.85
C PRO A 999 -0.14 -21.11 20.29
N ARG A 1000 1.01 -21.27 20.97
CA ARG A 1000 1.49 -22.58 21.48
C ARG A 1000 0.46 -23.30 22.36
N THR A 1001 -0.31 -22.55 23.13
CA THR A 1001 -1.38 -23.07 24.01
C THR A 1001 -2.41 -23.92 23.28
N TRP A 1002 -2.68 -23.63 22.00
CA TRP A 1002 -3.59 -24.41 21.16
C TRP A 1002 -3.01 -25.78 20.81
N TYR A 1003 -1.73 -25.82 20.45
CA TYR A 1003 -1.03 -27.08 20.19
C TYR A 1003 -0.88 -27.92 21.46
N THR A 1004 -0.59 -27.29 22.60
CA THR A 1004 -0.59 -27.97 23.91
C THR A 1004 -1.97 -28.54 24.24
N ARG A 1005 -3.04 -27.80 23.95
CA ARG A 1005 -4.42 -28.28 24.13
C ARG A 1005 -4.76 -29.42 23.17
N LEU A 1006 -4.38 -29.30 21.90
CA LEU A 1006 -4.53 -30.37 20.91
C LEU A 1006 -3.85 -31.65 21.38
N ALA A 1007 -2.62 -31.56 21.89
CA ALA A 1007 -1.89 -32.70 22.43
C ALA A 1007 -2.59 -33.38 23.62
N ARG A 1008 -3.38 -32.62 24.40
CA ARG A 1008 -4.24 -33.16 25.48
C ARG A 1008 -5.51 -33.82 24.95
N LEU A 1009 -6.09 -33.28 23.87
CA LEU A 1009 -7.32 -33.79 23.26
C LEU A 1009 -7.08 -34.98 22.32
N TYR A 1010 -5.85 -35.13 21.80
CA TYR A 1010 -5.48 -36.24 20.93
C TYR A 1010 -5.53 -37.58 21.68
N PRO A 1011 -6.38 -38.54 21.29
CA PRO A 1011 -6.57 -39.77 22.07
C PRO A 1011 -5.55 -40.89 21.74
N GLY A 1012 -4.75 -40.73 20.68
CA GLY A 1012 -3.85 -41.77 20.19
C GLY A 1012 -2.60 -42.01 21.06
N PRO A 1013 -1.93 -43.16 20.90
CA PRO A 1013 -0.71 -43.52 21.63
C PRO A 1013 0.55 -42.82 21.11
N GLU A 1014 0.51 -42.14 19.97
CA GLU A 1014 1.66 -41.53 19.29
C GLU A 1014 2.23 -40.33 20.05
N SER A 1015 3.51 -40.03 19.82
CA SER A 1015 4.11 -38.80 20.34
C SER A 1015 3.56 -37.59 19.58
N VAL A 1016 3.10 -36.56 20.29
CA VAL A 1016 2.67 -35.31 19.68
C VAL A 1016 3.82 -34.31 19.79
N VAL A 1017 4.36 -33.91 18.65
CA VAL A 1017 5.49 -32.99 18.57
C VAL A 1017 5.09 -31.73 17.82
N LEU A 1018 5.50 -30.57 18.32
CA LEU A 1018 5.38 -29.29 17.61
C LEU A 1018 6.69 -29.00 16.90
N LEU A 1019 6.65 -28.90 15.58
CA LEU A 1019 7.82 -28.55 14.78
C LEU A 1019 8.17 -27.08 15.01
N ARG A 1020 9.46 -26.78 15.12
CA ARG A 1020 9.92 -25.40 15.25
C ARG A 1020 10.27 -24.84 13.89
N LEU A 1021 9.81 -23.64 13.57
CA LEU A 1021 10.18 -23.05 12.28
C LEU A 1021 11.68 -22.83 12.22
N THR A 1022 12.23 -23.22 11.07
CA THR A 1022 13.64 -23.05 10.78
C THR A 1022 13.78 -22.08 9.61
N PRO A 1023 14.88 -21.30 9.54
CA PRO A 1023 15.17 -20.45 8.39
C PRO A 1023 15.22 -21.23 7.06
N ASP A 1024 15.52 -22.52 7.12
CA ASP A 1024 15.62 -23.44 5.98
C ASP A 1024 14.24 -24.00 5.53
N GLY A 1025 13.14 -23.52 6.13
CA GLY A 1025 11.78 -23.96 5.82
C GLY A 1025 11.57 -25.47 6.09
N PRO A 1026 10.77 -26.17 5.26
CA PRO A 1026 10.58 -27.63 5.30
C PRO A 1026 11.89 -28.43 5.34
N GLY A 1027 12.97 -27.90 4.77
CA GLY A 1027 14.28 -28.54 4.73
C GLY A 1027 14.92 -28.75 6.10
N GLY A 1028 14.63 -27.89 7.09
CA GLY A 1028 15.16 -28.04 8.45
C GLY A 1028 14.49 -29.15 9.26
N TRP A 1029 13.26 -29.54 8.91
CA TRP A 1029 12.57 -30.69 9.53
C TRP A 1029 12.91 -32.01 8.85
N TYR A 1030 13.19 -31.94 7.55
CA TYR A 1030 13.39 -33.08 6.67
C TYR A 1030 14.28 -34.16 7.28
N GLY A 1031 15.51 -33.84 7.71
CA GLY A 1031 16.45 -34.82 8.23
C GLY A 1031 16.02 -35.51 9.53
N VAL A 1032 15.22 -34.85 10.37
CA VAL A 1032 14.64 -35.44 11.59
C VAL A 1032 13.45 -36.33 11.24
N LEU A 1033 12.53 -35.82 10.43
CA LEU A 1033 11.32 -36.54 10.03
C LEU A 1033 11.64 -37.78 9.19
N ARG A 1034 12.66 -37.70 8.32
CA ARG A 1034 13.17 -38.85 7.55
C ARG A 1034 13.60 -39.98 8.46
N ARG A 1035 14.36 -39.69 9.53
CA ARG A 1035 14.79 -40.70 10.52
C ARG A 1035 13.63 -41.32 11.30
N LEU A 1036 12.55 -40.58 11.52
CA LEU A 1036 11.33 -41.10 12.14
C LEU A 1036 10.58 -42.00 11.15
N ALA A 1037 10.45 -41.57 9.90
CA ALA A 1037 9.75 -42.31 8.86
C ALA A 1037 10.50 -43.59 8.42
N GLU A 1038 11.84 -43.60 8.43
CA GLU A 1038 12.68 -44.78 8.18
C GLU A 1038 12.47 -45.92 9.21
N LYS A 1039 11.94 -45.62 10.40
CA LYS A 1039 11.62 -46.64 11.43
C LYS A 1039 10.34 -47.43 11.11
N GLY A 1040 9.60 -47.05 10.07
CA GLY A 1040 8.34 -47.71 9.67
C GLY A 1040 7.16 -47.45 10.62
N GLU A 1041 7.29 -46.48 11.52
CA GLU A 1041 6.22 -46.04 12.42
C GLU A 1041 5.31 -45.01 11.71
N PRO A 1042 4.00 -44.93 12.08
CA PRO A 1042 3.07 -43.96 11.49
C PRO A 1042 3.51 -42.51 11.77
N LEU A 1043 3.55 -41.71 10.70
CA LEU A 1043 3.90 -40.30 10.70
C LEU A 1043 2.81 -39.49 10.00
N VAL A 1044 2.24 -38.50 10.67
CA VAL A 1044 1.21 -37.60 10.11
C VAL A 1044 1.59 -36.15 10.39
N LEU A 1045 1.37 -35.27 9.41
CA LEU A 1045 1.58 -33.83 9.54
C LEU A 1045 0.23 -33.12 9.74
N GLY A 1046 0.11 -32.34 10.82
CA GLY A 1046 -1.11 -31.60 11.15
C GLY A 1046 -0.87 -30.09 11.16
N SER A 1047 -1.78 -29.31 10.59
CA SER A 1047 -1.71 -27.86 10.64
C SER A 1047 -3.10 -27.21 10.64
N PHE A 1048 -3.17 -25.96 11.08
CA PHE A 1048 -4.32 -25.09 10.80
C PHE A 1048 -4.09 -24.35 9.47
N SER A 1049 -5.15 -23.77 8.90
CA SER A 1049 -5.12 -22.99 7.66
C SER A 1049 -3.97 -21.98 7.67
N GLY A 1050 -3.15 -21.97 6.62
CA GLY A 1050 -1.96 -21.13 6.47
C GLY A 1050 -0.63 -21.84 6.76
N GLY A 1051 -0.64 -23.10 7.23
CA GLY A 1051 0.55 -23.96 7.34
C GLY A 1051 0.54 -25.16 6.38
N GLY A 1052 -0.45 -25.28 5.50
CA GLY A 1052 -0.61 -26.41 4.59
C GLY A 1052 0.45 -26.51 3.52
N ALA A 1053 0.90 -25.39 2.98
CA ALA A 1053 2.00 -25.35 2.02
C ALA A 1053 3.31 -25.98 2.59
N ASP A 1054 3.72 -25.58 3.80
CA ASP A 1054 4.94 -26.09 4.45
C ASP A 1054 4.82 -27.58 4.82
N ALA A 1055 3.65 -27.98 5.30
CA ALA A 1055 3.35 -29.38 5.61
C ALA A 1055 3.39 -30.26 4.35
N TYR A 1056 2.78 -29.82 3.25
CA TYR A 1056 2.76 -30.52 1.98
C TYR A 1056 4.14 -30.65 1.36
N GLU A 1057 4.93 -29.57 1.36
CA GLU A 1057 6.28 -29.60 0.81
C GLU A 1057 7.18 -30.56 1.60
N THR A 1058 7.05 -30.60 2.93
CA THR A 1058 7.75 -31.57 3.78
C THR A 1058 7.38 -33.01 3.41
N ALA A 1059 6.09 -33.30 3.24
CA ALA A 1059 5.61 -34.63 2.85
C ALA A 1059 6.13 -35.04 1.46
N ARG A 1060 6.17 -34.09 0.51
CA ARG A 1060 6.69 -34.28 -0.84
C ARG A 1060 8.18 -34.61 -0.85
N LEU A 1061 8.98 -33.92 -0.05
CA LEU A 1061 10.41 -34.18 0.09
C LEU A 1061 10.67 -35.60 0.63
N LEU A 1062 9.87 -36.07 1.59
CA LEU A 1062 9.94 -37.45 2.09
C LEU A 1062 9.57 -38.49 1.02
N ALA A 1063 8.53 -38.22 0.21
CA ALA A 1063 8.16 -39.08 -0.92
C ALA A 1063 9.24 -39.17 -2.00
N ALA A 1064 9.95 -38.08 -2.28
CA ALA A 1064 11.00 -38.04 -3.29
C ALA A 1064 12.16 -39.00 -2.96
N ASP A 1065 12.43 -39.23 -1.67
CA ASP A 1065 13.48 -40.14 -1.17
C ASP A 1065 12.99 -41.58 -0.94
N GLY A 1066 11.82 -41.95 -1.48
CA GLY A 1066 11.31 -43.33 -1.47
C GLY A 1066 10.67 -43.78 -0.14
N VAL A 1067 10.39 -42.83 0.76
CA VAL A 1067 9.67 -43.06 2.01
C VAL A 1067 8.15 -42.91 1.77
N ARG A 1068 7.31 -43.71 2.44
CA ARG A 1068 5.85 -43.52 2.39
C ARG A 1068 5.53 -42.11 2.88
N PRO A 1069 4.91 -41.25 2.06
CA PRO A 1069 4.72 -39.86 2.46
C PRO A 1069 3.65 -39.75 3.55
N PRO A 1070 3.87 -38.88 4.55
CA PRO A 1070 2.88 -38.65 5.58
C PRO A 1070 1.65 -37.94 5.00
N LEU A 1071 0.46 -38.29 5.50
CA LEU A 1071 -0.74 -37.52 5.22
C LEU A 1071 -0.61 -36.11 5.82
N VAL A 1072 -1.14 -35.12 5.11
CA VAL A 1072 -1.21 -33.74 5.60
C VAL A 1072 -2.66 -33.41 5.95
N VAL A 1073 -2.91 -33.07 7.20
CA VAL A 1073 -4.24 -32.80 7.75
C VAL A 1073 -4.35 -31.31 8.07
N LEU A 1074 -5.35 -30.66 7.49
CA LEU A 1074 -5.62 -29.24 7.63
C LEU A 1074 -7.02 -28.99 8.15
N ALA A 1075 -7.12 -28.14 9.18
CA ALA A 1075 -8.38 -27.62 9.69
C ALA A 1075 -8.50 -26.10 9.45
N ALA A 1076 -9.73 -25.61 9.33
CA ALA A 1076 -10.00 -24.19 9.17
C ALA A 1076 -9.42 -23.35 10.32
N ASP A 1077 -8.98 -22.13 10.00
CA ASP A 1077 -8.61 -21.13 11.00
C ASP A 1077 -9.89 -20.52 11.59
N THR A 1078 -10.29 -21.02 12.75
CA THR A 1078 -11.28 -20.35 13.59
C THR A 1078 -10.82 -20.39 15.02
N GLY A 1079 -10.79 -19.22 15.67
CA GLY A 1079 -10.52 -18.98 17.10
C GLY A 1079 -11.47 -19.65 18.09
N THR A 1080 -12.05 -20.82 17.75
CA THR A 1080 -13.03 -21.57 18.54
C THR A 1080 -12.46 -22.90 19.00
N ASP A 1081 -12.97 -23.38 20.14
CA ASP A 1081 -12.58 -24.66 20.75
C ASP A 1081 -12.87 -25.88 19.86
N GLU A 1082 -13.85 -25.77 18.96
CA GLU A 1082 -14.25 -26.83 18.05
C GLU A 1082 -13.16 -27.18 17.03
N ALA A 1083 -12.41 -26.19 16.51
CA ALA A 1083 -11.37 -26.41 15.50
C ALA A 1083 -10.19 -27.23 16.03
N VAL A 1084 -9.81 -27.04 17.29
CA VAL A 1084 -8.76 -27.83 17.95
C VAL A 1084 -9.22 -29.28 18.12
N GLY A 1085 -10.49 -29.49 18.49
CA GLY A 1085 -11.09 -30.80 18.61
C GLY A 1085 -11.25 -31.53 17.26
N ASP A 1086 -11.63 -30.81 16.21
CA ASP A 1086 -11.74 -31.34 14.85
C ASP A 1086 -10.39 -31.78 14.31
N LEU A 1087 -9.34 -30.96 14.48
CA LEU A 1087 -7.99 -31.32 14.05
C LEU A 1087 -7.47 -32.55 14.83
N ALA A 1088 -7.68 -32.62 16.14
CA ALA A 1088 -7.28 -33.78 16.94
C ALA A 1088 -7.94 -35.08 16.46
N ARG A 1089 -9.25 -35.03 16.15
CA ARG A 1089 -10.01 -36.19 15.63
C ARG A 1089 -9.53 -36.60 14.23
N LEU A 1090 -9.29 -35.64 13.35
CA LEU A 1090 -8.80 -35.91 11.99
C LEU A 1090 -7.39 -36.47 11.98
N LEU A 1091 -6.52 -36.03 12.89
CA LEU A 1091 -5.18 -36.57 13.05
C LEU A 1091 -5.23 -38.04 13.50
N GLU A 1092 -6.12 -38.38 14.41
CA GLU A 1092 -6.33 -39.78 14.81
C GLU A 1092 -6.83 -40.64 13.63
N GLU A 1093 -7.79 -40.15 12.86
CA GLU A 1093 -8.29 -40.84 11.68
C GLU A 1093 -7.19 -41.03 10.61
N ALA A 1094 -6.33 -40.02 10.43
CA ALA A 1094 -5.25 -40.06 9.46
C ALA A 1094 -4.14 -41.04 9.86
N VAL A 1095 -3.80 -41.14 11.15
CA VAL A 1095 -2.79 -42.09 11.65
C VAL A 1095 -3.23 -43.55 11.48
N ARG A 1096 -4.54 -43.83 11.50
CA ARG A 1096 -5.11 -45.17 11.28
C ARG A 1096 -5.12 -45.61 9.80
N ARG A 1097 -4.85 -44.71 8.85
CA ARG A 1097 -4.78 -44.96 7.40
C ARG A 1097 -3.33 -45.16 6.96
#